data_AF-A0A2E9T1T7-F1
#
_entry.id   AF-A0A2E9T1T7-F1
#
_cell.length_a   1.000
_cell.length_b   1.000
_cell.length_c   1.000
_cell.angle_alpha   90.00
_cell.angle_beta   90.00
_cell.angle_gamma   90.00
#
_symmetry.space_group_name_H-M   'P 1'
#
loop_
_entity.id
_entity.type
_entity.pdbx_description
1 polymer ?
#
loop_
_entity_poly.entity_id
_entity_poly.type
_entity_poly.pdbx_seq_one_letter_code
_entity_poly.pdbx_strand_id
1 'polypeptide(L)'
;MKVIVNSLVLILCTALISCKVKDPSEDKPQQQKQDTISDREALIAGTADIVFTITNENQTPLNNVSVDVAGQEYLSDENGRVSISNLSFGNHAVFIAQSGYFPKAGILVNQPNSVTSHIQLETQSANSKSLLFAGDTMFGRRFLDPNLETMGTSVPNVNTALIRPDSAREDSIAITTEVAALFKAADFSSVNLESPITTMPTTVHPTKEFSFFSLPESLQSLTEIGIDYVGLGNNHIYDYLQNGLEDTLLEVSNAGFLNSGAGLSETDAFKTVEHNLDNVNLVLFAATSITGKEHQYTYVADTNKGGAADLTNSAAVKAALEQLDPTDFVIAQMHGGDEYSYTPSPYIGSRFEVLSSQNTDLLIGHHPHIAQGFAVFNEIPAILGLGNFVFDQPRLDTLLGLAVMLDLDTQSQKITRGFAYPIYLEDYKPRFTTGFLSHYLLRRIAELSDDNITLVPRESYAEIYFAANQATKNTQQVTINIDANTDIIDLRQYSPSSAAYVSSIDVNSGSLDTLLVGRDIMVFGDFEDWDNDADTFEVSRWDHSSESVLPCTDKPFNGLQALCSTRDKFDNTPSIIPFRHTMRVMELTDETGALELSKDFSLLTYLQSENGGQLEALLTYTTEIDDLTFAENQIPVSEGGNQPWHVFSHDFSLPSDELTLGPKKLPPRGVKLQFRHYPPNTGEAITRLDDVAMISWQQSINLENGQWKTDKMHGFDFLKVNSSSEVSLTLTFTVLD
;
A
#
# COMPACT_ATOMS: atom_id res chain seq x y z
N MET A 1 -56.84 -44.84 41.63
CA MET A 1 -57.16 -43.39 41.57
C MET A 1 -56.93 -42.95 40.14
N LYS A 2 -57.85 -43.31 39.25
CA LYS A 2 -58.98 -42.52 38.69
C LYS A 2 -58.48 -41.48 37.65
N VAL A 3 -58.82 -41.51 36.36
CA VAL A 3 -59.56 -42.42 35.47
C VAL A 3 -59.16 -42.06 34.02
N ILE A 4 -58.99 -43.09 33.19
CA ILE A 4 -58.85 -43.15 31.71
C ILE A 4 -60.12 -42.64 31.01
N VAL A 5 -60.10 -42.24 29.71
CA VAL A 5 -61.06 -42.63 28.64
C VAL A 5 -60.98 -41.73 27.38
N ASN A 6 -60.58 -42.39 26.28
CA ASN A 6 -61.06 -42.40 24.88
C ASN A 6 -61.42 -41.12 24.07
N SER A 7 -60.71 -41.00 22.95
CA SER A 7 -61.15 -41.19 21.55
C SER A 7 -62.46 -40.58 21.00
N LEU A 8 -62.27 -39.86 19.88
CA LEU A 8 -63.11 -39.74 18.67
C LEU A 8 -64.58 -39.31 18.82
N VAL A 9 -64.88 -38.07 18.42
CA VAL A 9 -66.01 -37.75 17.52
C VAL A 9 -65.57 -36.68 16.51
N LEU A 10 -65.48 -37.12 15.26
CA LEU A 10 -65.48 -36.31 14.04
C LEU A 10 -66.90 -35.74 13.84
N ILE A 11 -67.07 -34.49 13.40
CA ILE A 11 -67.93 -34.08 12.27
C ILE A 11 -68.19 -32.54 12.22
N LEU A 12 -67.72 -31.99 11.10
CA LEU A 12 -68.23 -30.88 10.28
C LEU A 12 -67.92 -29.40 10.59
N CYS A 13 -67.20 -28.84 9.61
CA CYS A 13 -67.35 -27.50 9.03
C CYS A 13 -66.84 -26.28 9.81
N THR A 14 -65.55 -25.98 9.61
CA THR A 14 -65.16 -24.71 8.95
C THR A 14 -63.89 -24.95 8.13
N ALA A 15 -64.08 -25.17 6.83
CA ALA A 15 -63.03 -25.01 5.84
C ALA A 15 -62.68 -23.52 5.74
N LEU A 16 -61.73 -23.07 6.54
CA LEU A 16 -60.89 -21.94 6.18
C LEU A 16 -59.53 -22.54 5.89
N ILE A 17 -59.31 -22.81 4.61
CA ILE A 17 -57.96 -22.93 4.06
C ILE A 17 -57.26 -21.65 4.49
N SER A 18 -56.41 -21.74 5.51
CA SER A 18 -55.38 -20.74 5.72
C SER A 18 -54.52 -20.83 4.47
N CYS A 19 -54.82 -19.99 3.48
CA CYS A 19 -53.81 -19.56 2.54
C CYS A 19 -52.72 -18.97 3.44
N LYS A 20 -51.66 -19.74 3.70
CA LYS A 20 -50.36 -19.13 3.88
C LYS A 20 -50.21 -18.28 2.62
N VAL A 21 -50.38 -16.97 2.77
CA VAL A 21 -49.86 -16.02 1.79
C VAL A 21 -48.37 -16.34 1.82
N LYS A 22 -47.93 -17.12 0.83
CA LYS A 22 -46.52 -17.31 0.55
C LYS A 22 -45.98 -15.90 0.40
N ASP A 23 -44.99 -15.55 1.20
CA ASP A 23 -44.37 -14.23 1.06
C ASP A 23 -43.93 -14.13 -0.40
N PRO A 24 -44.33 -13.10 -1.17
CA PRO A 24 -43.81 -12.92 -2.53
C PRO A 24 -42.27 -12.83 -2.56
N SER A 25 -41.59 -12.69 -1.42
CA SER A 25 -40.14 -12.82 -1.27
C SER A 25 -39.60 -14.27 -1.28
N GLU A 26 -40.42 -15.30 -1.04
CA GLU A 26 -39.97 -16.72 -0.99
C GLU A 26 -39.66 -17.33 -2.37
N ASP A 27 -40.13 -16.71 -3.46
CA ASP A 27 -39.87 -17.13 -4.84
C ASP A 27 -39.16 -16.01 -5.63
N LYS A 28 -38.20 -15.29 -5.01
CA LYS A 28 -37.29 -14.43 -5.78
C LYS A 28 -36.52 -15.33 -6.75
N PRO A 29 -36.59 -15.06 -8.07
CA PRO A 29 -35.62 -15.62 -8.99
C PRO A 29 -34.21 -15.20 -8.49
N GLN A 30 -33.30 -16.15 -8.31
CA GLN A 30 -31.90 -15.91 -7.94
C GLN A 30 -30.91 -16.71 -8.81
N GLN A 31 -31.33 -17.14 -10.00
CA GLN A 31 -30.53 -18.05 -10.81
C GLN A 31 -29.21 -17.42 -11.26
N GLN A 32 -29.23 -16.18 -11.76
CA GLN A 32 -28.01 -15.51 -12.22
C GLN A 32 -27.01 -15.32 -11.07
N LYS A 33 -27.51 -14.89 -9.91
CA LYS A 33 -26.70 -14.76 -8.70
C LYS A 33 -26.10 -16.10 -8.27
N GLN A 34 -26.90 -17.17 -8.27
CA GLN A 34 -26.46 -18.50 -7.86
C GLN A 34 -25.43 -19.08 -8.83
N ASP A 35 -25.58 -18.82 -10.13
CA ASP A 35 -24.62 -19.23 -11.15
C ASP A 35 -23.27 -18.52 -10.93
N THR A 36 -23.28 -17.19 -10.73
CA THR A 36 -22.05 -16.43 -10.42
C THR A 36 -21.37 -16.89 -9.13
N ILE A 37 -22.15 -17.19 -8.07
CA ILE A 37 -21.59 -17.76 -6.84
C ILE A 37 -20.98 -19.13 -7.10
N SER A 38 -21.68 -19.99 -7.86
CA SER A 38 -21.20 -21.33 -8.20
C SER A 38 -19.91 -21.30 -9.01
N ASP A 39 -19.78 -20.36 -9.96
CA ASP A 39 -18.57 -20.21 -10.78
C ASP A 39 -17.38 -19.75 -9.92
N ARG A 40 -17.62 -18.83 -8.98
CA ARG A 40 -16.59 -18.40 -8.00
C ARG A 40 -16.19 -19.52 -7.05
N GLU A 41 -17.15 -20.26 -6.49
CA GLU A 41 -16.86 -21.40 -5.62
C GLU A 41 -16.09 -22.50 -6.36
N ALA A 42 -16.40 -22.73 -7.64
CA ALA A 42 -15.65 -23.66 -8.48
C ALA A 42 -14.20 -23.19 -8.74
N LEU A 43 -13.98 -21.88 -8.90
CA LEU A 43 -12.64 -21.31 -9.01
C LEU A 43 -11.86 -21.46 -7.70
N ILE A 44 -12.45 -21.09 -6.56
CA ILE A 44 -11.79 -21.19 -5.24
C ILE A 44 -11.41 -22.65 -4.91
N ALA A 45 -12.27 -23.61 -5.28
CA ALA A 45 -11.99 -25.03 -5.10
C ALA A 45 -10.99 -25.61 -6.13
N GLY A 46 -10.61 -24.80 -7.13
CA GLY A 46 -9.71 -25.19 -8.20
C GLY A 46 -8.26 -25.39 -7.73
N THR A 47 -7.56 -26.27 -8.43
CA THR A 47 -6.14 -26.53 -8.22
C THR A 47 -5.45 -26.70 -9.57
N ALA A 48 -4.15 -26.42 -9.62
CA ALA A 48 -3.30 -26.73 -10.76
C ALA A 48 -1.90 -27.11 -10.31
N ASP A 49 -1.21 -27.84 -11.18
CA ASP A 49 0.23 -28.02 -11.04
C ASP A 49 0.93 -26.74 -11.47
N ILE A 50 1.84 -26.24 -10.62
CA ILE A 50 2.68 -25.10 -10.95
C ILE A 50 4.12 -25.53 -11.07
N VAL A 51 4.79 -24.96 -12.05
CA VAL A 51 6.21 -25.20 -12.34
C VAL A 51 6.85 -23.85 -12.50
N PHE A 52 7.97 -23.64 -11.83
CA PHE A 52 8.79 -22.44 -11.99
C PHE A 52 10.27 -22.81 -12.00
N THR A 53 11.09 -21.88 -12.47
CA THR A 53 12.55 -22.07 -12.55
C THR A 53 13.27 -21.05 -11.68
N ILE A 54 14.34 -21.48 -11.03
CA ILE A 54 15.20 -20.65 -10.22
C ILE A 54 16.56 -20.54 -10.90
N THR A 55 17.00 -19.33 -11.16
CA THR A 55 18.34 -19.06 -11.69
C THR A 55 19.07 -18.02 -10.86
N ASN A 56 20.37 -17.88 -11.10
CA ASN A 56 21.09 -16.69 -10.68
C ASN A 56 20.91 -15.53 -11.68
N GLU A 57 21.50 -14.38 -11.37
CA GLU A 57 21.58 -13.17 -12.20
C GLU A 57 22.18 -13.37 -13.61
N ASN A 58 22.88 -14.48 -13.86
CA ASN A 58 23.41 -14.84 -15.17
C ASN A 58 22.51 -15.85 -15.90
N GLN A 59 21.25 -16.00 -15.47
CA GLN A 59 20.27 -16.96 -15.99
C GLN A 59 20.75 -18.43 -15.91
N THR A 60 21.70 -18.73 -15.02
CA THR A 60 22.18 -20.10 -14.80
C THR A 60 21.26 -20.80 -13.81
N PRO A 61 20.68 -21.96 -14.15
CA PRO A 61 19.82 -22.70 -13.23
C PRO A 61 20.51 -23.12 -11.93
N LEU A 62 19.78 -23.01 -10.82
CA LEU A 62 20.29 -23.31 -9.49
C LEU A 62 19.67 -24.61 -8.96
N ASN A 63 20.52 -25.60 -8.67
CA ASN A 63 20.12 -26.92 -8.18
C ASN A 63 20.09 -26.98 -6.65
N ASN A 64 19.16 -27.78 -6.08
CA ASN A 64 18.96 -27.98 -4.64
C ASN A 64 18.72 -26.68 -3.85
N VAL A 65 18.05 -25.70 -4.46
CA VAL A 65 17.57 -24.50 -3.75
C VAL A 65 16.33 -24.87 -2.95
N SER A 66 16.32 -24.59 -1.64
CA SER A 66 15.13 -24.74 -0.79
C SER A 66 14.16 -23.59 -1.02
N VAL A 67 12.91 -23.92 -1.29
CA VAL A 67 11.82 -22.96 -1.47
C VAL A 67 10.68 -23.35 -0.54
N ASP A 68 10.30 -22.44 0.34
CA ASP A 68 9.07 -22.53 1.10
C ASP A 68 7.92 -21.91 0.28
N VAL A 69 6.88 -22.68 0.01
CA VAL A 69 5.62 -22.20 -0.58
C VAL A 69 4.49 -22.55 0.38
N ALA A 70 3.86 -21.54 0.96
CA ALA A 70 2.76 -21.69 1.91
C ALA A 70 3.06 -22.67 3.08
N GLY A 71 4.28 -22.61 3.62
CA GLY A 71 4.74 -23.44 4.74
C GLY A 71 5.16 -24.86 4.34
N GLN A 72 5.29 -25.15 3.04
CA GLN A 72 5.76 -26.43 2.52
C GLN A 72 7.09 -26.24 1.77
N GLU A 73 8.08 -27.05 2.12
CA GLU A 73 9.41 -26.99 1.47
C GLU A 73 9.47 -27.83 0.19
N TYR A 74 10.05 -27.23 -0.85
CA TYR A 74 10.36 -27.84 -2.14
C TYR A 74 11.84 -27.61 -2.48
N LEU A 75 12.37 -28.46 -3.37
CA LEU A 75 13.74 -28.33 -3.87
C LEU A 75 13.75 -28.20 -5.39
N SER A 76 14.62 -27.33 -5.90
CA SER A 76 14.89 -27.23 -7.33
C SER A 76 15.73 -28.41 -7.84
N ASP A 77 15.46 -28.85 -9.07
CA ASP A 77 16.25 -29.89 -9.75
C ASP A 77 17.52 -29.33 -10.44
N GLU A 78 18.22 -30.18 -11.20
CA GLU A 78 19.45 -29.80 -11.93
C GLU A 78 19.26 -28.71 -12.98
N ASN A 79 18.01 -28.48 -13.44
CA ASN A 79 17.62 -27.42 -14.36
C ASN A 79 16.97 -26.24 -13.61
N GLY A 80 17.14 -26.16 -12.29
CA GLY A 80 16.56 -25.13 -11.44
C GLY A 80 15.04 -25.21 -11.32
N ARG A 81 14.42 -26.31 -11.77
CA ARG A 81 12.97 -26.43 -11.84
C ARG A 81 12.40 -26.87 -10.50
N VAL A 82 11.40 -26.15 -10.01
CA VAL A 82 10.54 -26.56 -8.90
C VAL A 82 9.18 -26.93 -9.48
N SER A 83 8.60 -28.05 -9.04
CA SER A 83 7.29 -28.50 -9.49
C SER A 83 6.43 -28.82 -8.28
N ILE A 84 5.28 -28.16 -8.18
CA ILE A 84 4.32 -28.30 -7.08
C ILE A 84 3.02 -28.82 -7.68
N SER A 85 2.54 -29.95 -7.18
CA SER A 85 1.33 -30.58 -7.70
C SER A 85 0.09 -30.21 -6.90
N ASN A 86 -1.03 -30.00 -7.59
CA ASN A 86 -2.32 -29.66 -7.00
C ASN A 86 -2.28 -28.47 -6.02
N LEU A 87 -1.51 -27.43 -6.34
CA LEU A 87 -1.56 -26.18 -5.58
C LEU A 87 -2.95 -25.54 -5.79
N SER A 88 -3.58 -25.03 -4.73
CA SER A 88 -4.87 -24.33 -4.88
C SER A 88 -4.71 -23.05 -5.66
N PHE A 89 -5.77 -22.62 -6.35
CA PHE A 89 -5.77 -21.30 -6.95
C PHE A 89 -5.74 -20.22 -5.86
N GLY A 90 -5.13 -19.07 -6.17
CA GLY A 90 -4.88 -17.97 -5.26
C GLY A 90 -3.42 -17.55 -5.20
N ASN A 91 -3.13 -16.67 -4.27
CA ASN A 91 -1.81 -16.12 -3.99
C ASN A 91 -1.13 -16.93 -2.88
N HIS A 92 0.11 -17.36 -3.12
CA HIS A 92 0.86 -18.15 -2.16
C HIS A 92 2.15 -17.45 -1.80
N ALA A 93 2.36 -17.18 -0.51
CA ALA A 93 3.62 -16.67 -0.02
C ALA A 93 4.76 -17.64 -0.41
N VAL A 94 5.81 -17.08 -1.00
CA VAL A 94 7.03 -17.81 -1.35
C VAL A 94 8.21 -17.18 -0.63
N PHE A 95 9.01 -18.03 -0.01
CA PHE A 95 10.26 -17.64 0.60
C PHE A 95 11.39 -18.55 0.14
N ILE A 96 12.51 -17.94 -0.24
CA ILE A 96 13.70 -18.65 -0.72
C ILE A 96 14.90 -18.15 0.08
N ALA A 97 15.60 -19.08 0.72
CA ALA A 97 16.88 -18.82 1.37
C ALA A 97 17.91 -19.87 0.93
N GLN A 98 18.98 -19.40 0.30
CA GLN A 98 20.05 -20.24 -0.20
C GLN A 98 21.39 -19.59 0.10
N SER A 99 22.32 -20.36 0.66
CA SER A 99 23.66 -19.85 0.95
C SER A 99 24.33 -19.31 -0.32
N GLY A 100 24.88 -18.09 -0.23
CA GLY A 100 25.52 -17.37 -1.34
C GLY A 100 24.56 -16.51 -2.17
N TYR A 101 23.28 -16.41 -1.79
CA TYR A 101 22.28 -15.57 -2.44
C TYR A 101 21.47 -14.81 -1.39
N PHE A 102 20.96 -13.64 -1.77
CA PHE A 102 20.05 -12.90 -0.90
C PHE A 102 18.74 -13.67 -0.67
N PRO A 103 18.17 -13.61 0.54
CA PRO A 103 16.85 -14.16 0.77
C PRO A 103 15.82 -13.41 -0.08
N LYS A 104 14.83 -14.15 -0.58
CA LYS A 104 13.72 -13.60 -1.36
C LYS A 104 12.39 -13.95 -0.73
N ALA A 105 11.56 -12.94 -0.57
CA ALA A 105 10.14 -13.10 -0.31
C ALA A 105 9.35 -12.61 -1.53
N GLY A 106 8.21 -13.24 -1.80
CA GLY A 106 7.32 -12.83 -2.87
C GLY A 106 6.05 -13.67 -2.89
N ILE A 107 5.31 -13.57 -3.99
CA ILE A 107 4.02 -14.25 -4.15
C ILE A 107 4.05 -15.09 -5.42
N LEU A 108 3.71 -16.38 -5.28
CA LEU A 108 3.43 -17.25 -6.39
C LEU A 108 1.93 -17.26 -6.66
N VAL A 109 1.56 -16.67 -7.79
CA VAL A 109 0.17 -16.57 -8.23
C VAL A 109 -0.21 -17.84 -9.00
N ASN A 110 -1.14 -18.60 -8.47
CA ASN A 110 -1.67 -19.80 -9.12
C ASN A 110 -3.12 -19.58 -9.54
N GLN A 111 -3.37 -19.62 -10.83
CA GLN A 111 -4.65 -19.24 -11.44
C GLN A 111 -4.89 -20.11 -12.68
N PRO A 112 -6.12 -20.16 -13.23
CA PRO A 112 -6.38 -20.86 -14.48
C PRO A 112 -5.46 -20.34 -15.60
N ASN A 113 -4.66 -21.25 -16.18
CA ASN A 113 -3.67 -20.94 -17.21
C ASN A 113 -2.46 -20.09 -16.74
N SER A 114 -2.19 -20.01 -15.44
CA SER A 114 -0.94 -19.43 -14.94
C SER A 114 0.25 -20.01 -15.69
N VAL A 115 1.11 -19.13 -16.18
CA VAL A 115 2.32 -19.51 -16.90
C VAL A 115 3.44 -19.76 -15.90
N THR A 116 4.42 -20.56 -16.32
CA THR A 116 5.65 -20.83 -15.55
C THR A 116 6.33 -19.53 -15.15
N SER A 117 6.45 -19.28 -13.85
CA SER A 117 7.20 -18.14 -13.31
C SER A 117 8.71 -18.43 -13.29
N HIS A 118 9.49 -17.37 -13.32
CA HIS A 118 10.93 -17.40 -13.24
C HIS A 118 11.35 -16.58 -12.03
N ILE A 119 12.16 -17.16 -11.15
CA ILE A 119 12.67 -16.49 -9.96
C ILE A 119 14.18 -16.36 -10.08
N GLN A 120 14.65 -15.13 -10.12
CA GLN A 120 16.07 -14.82 -10.11
C GLN A 120 16.55 -14.61 -8.66
N LEU A 121 17.67 -15.23 -8.32
CA LEU A 121 18.39 -14.98 -7.07
C LEU A 121 19.68 -14.20 -7.36
N GLU A 122 19.87 -13.08 -6.67
CA GLU A 122 21.07 -12.25 -6.76
C GLU A 122 22.14 -12.73 -5.80
N THR A 123 23.38 -12.75 -6.27
CA THR A 123 24.50 -13.30 -5.52
C THR A 123 24.82 -12.43 -4.30
N GLN A 124 24.86 -13.06 -3.13
CA GLN A 124 25.35 -12.47 -1.89
C GLN A 124 26.81 -12.84 -1.70
N SER A 125 27.69 -11.84 -1.71
CA SER A 125 29.13 -12.09 -1.55
C SER A 125 29.43 -12.54 -0.12
N ALA A 126 30.59 -13.18 0.10
CA ALA A 126 31.02 -13.56 1.45
C ALA A 126 31.25 -12.35 2.39
N ASN A 127 31.38 -11.15 1.83
CA ASN A 127 31.53 -9.91 2.59
C ASN A 127 30.23 -9.10 2.68
N SER A 128 29.13 -9.61 2.11
CA SER A 128 27.85 -8.90 2.07
C SER A 128 27.06 -9.13 3.34
N LYS A 129 26.46 -8.06 3.86
CA LYS A 129 25.50 -8.08 4.97
C LYS A 129 24.20 -7.42 4.56
N SER A 130 23.08 -8.08 4.83
CA SER A 130 21.76 -7.54 4.50
C SER A 130 21.22 -6.69 5.65
N LEU A 131 21.02 -5.39 5.42
CA LEU A 131 20.39 -4.47 6.38
C LEU A 131 18.95 -4.19 5.94
N LEU A 132 17.95 -4.56 6.73
CA LEU A 132 16.54 -4.43 6.37
C LEU A 132 15.86 -3.31 7.18
N PHE A 133 15.21 -2.36 6.50
CA PHE A 133 14.51 -1.25 7.13
C PHE A 133 13.04 -1.25 6.72
N ALA A 134 12.14 -1.10 7.69
CA ALA A 134 10.71 -0.92 7.43
C ALA A 134 10.16 0.32 8.14
N GLY A 135 8.97 0.72 7.69
CA GLY A 135 8.36 2.01 8.01
C GLY A 135 7.89 2.22 9.45
N ASP A 136 7.01 3.22 9.59
CA ASP A 136 6.46 3.66 10.87
C ASP A 136 5.61 2.54 11.52
N THR A 137 5.83 2.34 12.82
CA THR A 137 5.34 1.18 13.57
C THR A 137 4.72 1.59 14.90
N MET A 138 3.46 1.22 15.12
CA MET A 138 2.72 1.32 16.37
C MET A 138 1.63 0.23 16.47
N PHE A 139 1.23 -0.14 17.68
CA PHE A 139 0.21 -1.18 17.97
C PHE A 139 -0.93 -0.64 18.86
N GLY A 140 -1.12 0.69 18.88
CA GLY A 140 -2.11 1.40 19.69
C GLY A 140 -3.41 1.75 18.97
N ARG A 141 -4.21 2.67 19.55
CA ARG A 141 -5.43 3.24 18.92
C ARG A 141 -6.38 2.19 18.33
N ARG A 142 -6.57 2.12 17.01
CA ARG A 142 -7.57 1.23 16.38
C ARG A 142 -7.21 -0.24 16.46
N PHE A 143 -5.96 -0.57 16.78
CA PHE A 143 -5.60 -1.92 17.18
C PHE A 143 -6.29 -2.32 18.50
N LEU A 144 -6.42 -1.39 19.46
CA LEU A 144 -7.01 -1.62 20.78
C LEU A 144 -8.53 -1.32 20.85
N ASP A 145 -9.03 -0.39 20.03
CA ASP A 145 -10.46 -0.15 19.81
C ASP A 145 -10.67 0.56 18.46
N PRO A 146 -11.34 -0.07 17.48
CA PRO A 146 -11.48 0.46 16.12
C PRO A 146 -12.19 1.81 16.03
N ASN A 147 -12.89 2.24 17.09
CA ASN A 147 -13.61 3.51 17.13
C ASN A 147 -12.78 4.68 17.70
N LEU A 148 -11.54 4.44 18.13
CA LEU A 148 -10.70 5.49 18.72
C LEU A 148 -10.09 6.41 17.65
N GLU A 149 -10.26 7.72 17.86
CA GLU A 149 -9.56 8.75 17.09
C GLU A 149 -8.18 9.08 17.71
N THR A 150 -8.09 9.08 19.04
CA THR A 150 -6.90 9.41 19.83
C THR A 150 -6.89 8.63 21.14
N MET A 151 -5.72 8.33 21.69
CA MET A 151 -5.61 7.59 22.96
C MET A 151 -5.88 8.49 24.17
N GLY A 152 -6.56 7.91 25.16
CA GLY A 152 -6.91 8.57 26.42
C GLY A 152 -6.08 8.06 27.60
N THR A 153 -6.67 8.12 28.79
CA THR A 153 -5.98 7.75 30.04
C THR A 153 -6.21 6.31 30.52
N SER A 154 -6.73 5.46 29.65
CA SER A 154 -7.12 4.09 29.97
C SER A 154 -6.77 3.15 28.83
N VAL A 155 -6.45 1.90 29.18
CA VAL A 155 -6.29 0.80 28.21
C VAL A 155 -7.67 0.32 27.77
N PRO A 156 -8.02 0.42 26.47
CA PRO A 156 -9.28 -0.12 25.94
C PRO A 156 -9.30 -1.65 26.03
N ASN A 157 -10.50 -2.22 26.15
CA ASN A 157 -10.72 -3.67 26.06
C ASN A 157 -12.09 -3.91 25.45
N VAL A 158 -12.14 -3.99 24.12
CA VAL A 158 -13.37 -4.23 23.36
C VAL A 158 -13.23 -5.50 22.54
N ASN A 159 -14.34 -6.20 22.31
CA ASN A 159 -14.32 -7.49 21.60
C ASN A 159 -13.96 -7.37 20.11
N THR A 160 -14.02 -6.16 19.56
CA THR A 160 -13.69 -5.85 18.16
C THR A 160 -12.26 -5.37 17.98
N ALA A 161 -11.45 -5.36 19.04
CA ALA A 161 -10.05 -4.98 18.98
C ALA A 161 -9.24 -6.06 18.25
N LEU A 162 -8.25 -5.63 17.47
CA LEU A 162 -7.23 -6.54 16.91
C LEU A 162 -6.28 -7.03 18.00
N ILE A 163 -6.00 -6.19 19.00
CA ILE A 163 -5.14 -6.48 20.15
C ILE A 163 -5.95 -6.27 21.42
N ARG A 164 -6.17 -7.34 22.19
CA ARG A 164 -6.82 -7.23 23.50
C ARG A 164 -5.79 -7.32 24.61
N PRO A 165 -5.96 -6.60 25.74
CA PRO A 165 -4.97 -6.61 26.82
C PRO A 165 -4.59 -8.00 27.34
N ASP A 166 -5.57 -8.91 27.45
CA ASP A 166 -5.35 -10.27 27.97
C ASP A 166 -4.64 -11.21 26.97
N SER A 167 -4.58 -10.85 25.69
CA SER A 167 -3.95 -11.62 24.59
C SER A 167 -2.98 -10.78 23.75
N ALA A 168 -2.50 -9.65 24.29
CA ALA A 168 -1.81 -8.63 23.52
C ALA A 168 -0.55 -9.16 22.83
N ARG A 169 0.14 -10.11 23.45
CA ARG A 169 1.32 -10.78 22.89
C ARG A 169 0.97 -11.57 21.63
N GLU A 170 0.04 -12.52 21.74
CA GLU A 170 -0.37 -13.40 20.64
C GLU A 170 -1.02 -12.60 19.51
N ASP A 171 -1.91 -11.66 19.88
CA ASP A 171 -2.62 -10.80 18.93
C ASP A 171 -1.63 -9.95 18.11
N SER A 172 -0.59 -9.39 18.76
CA SER A 172 0.41 -8.58 18.06
C SER A 172 1.31 -9.40 17.15
N ILE A 173 1.68 -10.64 17.52
CA ILE A 173 2.45 -11.54 16.65
C ILE A 173 1.67 -11.86 15.37
N ALA A 174 0.36 -12.08 15.48
CA ALA A 174 -0.48 -12.40 14.33
C ALA A 174 -0.53 -11.26 13.28
N ILE A 175 -0.28 -10.01 13.68
CA ILE A 175 -0.26 -8.85 12.77
C ILE A 175 0.88 -8.95 11.75
N THR A 176 2.07 -9.39 12.15
CA THR A 176 3.30 -9.31 11.34
C THR A 176 3.73 -10.67 10.76
N THR A 177 2.96 -11.72 10.99
CA THR A 177 3.35 -13.11 10.63
C THR A 177 3.63 -13.26 9.13
N GLU A 178 2.84 -12.63 8.26
CA GLU A 178 2.93 -12.79 6.80
C GLU A 178 4.20 -12.19 6.17
N VAL A 179 4.90 -11.32 6.90
CA VAL A 179 6.17 -10.70 6.43
C VAL A 179 7.39 -11.24 7.16
N ALA A 180 7.20 -12.09 8.17
CA ALA A 180 8.24 -12.49 9.13
C ALA A 180 9.46 -13.15 8.48
N ALA A 181 9.27 -13.98 7.45
CA ALA A 181 10.35 -14.77 6.86
C ALA A 181 11.49 -13.90 6.29
N LEU A 182 11.14 -12.79 5.63
CA LEU A 182 12.14 -11.86 5.08
C LEU A 182 12.97 -11.19 6.18
N PHE A 183 12.31 -10.74 7.25
CA PHE A 183 12.97 -10.04 8.36
C PHE A 183 13.88 -10.99 9.15
N LYS A 184 13.41 -12.21 9.44
CA LYS A 184 14.20 -13.25 10.12
C LYS A 184 15.47 -13.64 9.36
N ALA A 185 15.48 -13.46 8.04
CA ALA A 185 16.59 -13.83 7.19
C ALA A 185 17.63 -12.72 7.02
N ALA A 186 17.31 -11.48 7.42
CA ALA A 186 18.24 -10.37 7.35
C ALA A 186 19.30 -10.47 8.48
N ASP A 187 20.54 -10.09 8.18
CA ASP A 187 21.62 -9.96 9.18
C ASP A 187 21.34 -8.88 10.24
N PHE A 188 20.59 -7.83 9.90
CA PHE A 188 20.16 -6.77 10.82
C PHE A 188 18.86 -6.14 10.32
N SER A 189 17.91 -5.85 11.22
CA SER A 189 16.67 -5.16 10.83
C SER A 189 16.17 -4.09 11.80
N SER A 190 15.46 -3.10 11.24
CA SER A 190 15.01 -1.91 11.98
C SER A 190 13.67 -1.35 11.54
N VAL A 191 12.97 -0.73 12.50
CA VAL A 191 11.75 0.07 12.30
C VAL A 191 11.80 1.39 13.09
N ASN A 192 10.97 2.38 12.72
CA ASN A 192 10.67 3.53 13.57
C ASN A 192 9.51 3.19 14.51
N LEU A 193 9.76 3.11 15.82
CA LEU A 193 8.73 2.82 16.82
C LEU A 193 8.06 4.12 17.26
N GLU A 194 6.94 4.44 16.62
CA GLU A 194 6.24 5.73 16.71
C GLU A 194 5.12 5.73 17.75
N SER A 195 5.35 5.07 18.88
CA SER A 195 4.44 5.14 20.01
C SER A 195 5.18 4.88 21.32
N PRO A 196 4.84 5.59 22.41
CA PRO A 196 5.22 5.20 23.75
C PRO A 196 4.72 3.79 24.08
N ILE A 197 5.51 3.07 24.87
CA ILE A 197 5.20 1.73 25.35
C ILE A 197 4.89 1.82 26.84
N THR A 198 3.62 1.59 27.23
CA THR A 198 3.21 1.71 28.64
C THR A 198 1.95 0.91 28.95
N THR A 199 1.84 0.42 30.19
CA THR A 199 0.60 -0.14 30.76
C THR A 199 -0.17 0.87 31.62
N MET A 200 0.42 2.04 31.88
CA MET A 200 -0.12 3.07 32.76
C MET A 200 -0.23 4.42 32.03
N PRO A 201 -1.11 4.54 31.02
CA PRO A 201 -1.28 5.74 30.20
C PRO A 201 -1.93 6.91 30.99
N THR A 202 -1.36 7.37 32.09
CA THR A 202 -2.03 8.32 33.02
C THR A 202 -1.76 9.79 32.73
N THR A 203 -0.78 10.09 31.87
CA THR A 203 -0.22 11.43 31.65
C THR A 203 -0.23 11.84 30.18
N VAL A 204 -1.39 11.74 29.53
CA VAL A 204 -1.58 12.15 28.13
C VAL A 204 -1.16 13.62 27.93
N HIS A 205 -0.48 13.89 26.83
CA HIS A 205 -0.07 15.23 26.44
C HIS A 205 -1.30 16.15 26.28
N PRO A 206 -1.39 17.29 26.99
CA PRO A 206 -2.66 18.00 27.20
C PRO A 206 -3.20 18.73 25.97
N THR A 207 -2.36 18.99 24.96
CA THR A 207 -2.74 19.79 23.78
C THR A 207 -2.44 19.10 22.46
N LYS A 208 -1.99 17.85 22.47
CA LYS A 208 -1.71 17.12 21.22
C LYS A 208 -3.02 16.55 20.69
N GLU A 209 -3.27 16.69 19.39
CA GLU A 209 -4.51 16.22 18.77
C GLU A 209 -4.59 14.69 18.80
N PHE A 210 -3.51 14.03 18.38
CA PHE A 210 -3.38 12.58 18.35
C PHE A 210 -2.29 12.13 19.33
N SER A 211 -2.69 11.36 20.33
CA SER A 211 -1.80 10.66 21.25
C SER A 211 -1.87 9.16 20.99
N PHE A 212 -0.73 8.50 21.05
CA PHE A 212 -0.61 7.05 20.86
C PHE A 212 0.06 6.41 22.07
N PHE A 213 -0.27 5.15 22.35
CA PHE A 213 0.58 4.24 23.10
C PHE A 213 0.29 2.81 22.65
N SER A 214 1.30 1.96 22.78
CA SER A 214 1.18 0.51 22.59
C SER A 214 1.43 -0.20 23.92
N LEU A 215 0.93 -1.43 24.04
CA LEU A 215 1.18 -2.28 25.21
C LEU A 215 2.59 -2.88 25.11
N PRO A 216 3.32 -3.07 26.23
CA PRO A 216 4.64 -3.70 26.21
C PRO A 216 4.65 -5.08 25.57
N GLU A 217 3.58 -5.86 25.73
CA GLU A 217 3.44 -7.18 25.13
C GLU A 217 3.48 -7.15 23.58
N SER A 218 3.10 -6.02 22.97
CA SER A 218 3.13 -5.86 21.51
C SER A 218 4.54 -5.83 20.93
N LEU A 219 5.55 -5.47 21.74
CA LEU A 219 6.96 -5.55 21.36
C LEU A 219 7.39 -6.97 20.97
N GLN A 220 6.69 -7.99 21.48
CA GLN A 220 6.97 -9.38 21.11
C GLN A 220 6.81 -9.61 19.61
N SER A 221 5.86 -8.93 18.95
CA SER A 221 5.68 -9.01 17.50
C SER A 221 6.96 -8.67 16.75
N LEU A 222 7.62 -7.59 17.15
CA LEU A 222 8.86 -7.11 16.54
C LEU A 222 10.04 -8.07 16.84
N THR A 223 10.15 -8.58 18.07
CA THR A 223 11.18 -9.60 18.38
C THR A 223 10.95 -10.89 17.59
N GLU A 224 9.69 -11.28 17.38
CA GLU A 224 9.35 -12.53 16.70
C GLU A 224 9.72 -12.48 15.24
N ILE A 225 9.60 -11.33 14.56
CA ILE A 225 10.02 -11.20 13.16
C ILE A 225 11.51 -10.89 13.00
N GLY A 226 12.26 -10.66 14.08
CA GLY A 226 13.71 -10.46 14.04
C GLY A 226 14.15 -9.00 13.98
N ILE A 227 13.35 -8.04 14.48
CA ILE A 227 13.79 -6.64 14.64
C ILE A 227 14.91 -6.56 15.68
N ASP A 228 16.01 -5.90 15.32
CA ASP A 228 17.16 -5.68 16.20
C ASP A 228 17.16 -4.28 16.82
N TYR A 229 16.71 -3.29 16.05
CA TYR A 229 16.82 -1.87 16.40
C TYR A 229 15.53 -1.09 16.17
N VAL A 230 15.14 -0.29 17.16
CA VAL A 230 14.01 0.65 17.04
C VAL A 230 14.48 2.11 17.15
N GLY A 231 14.12 2.93 16.17
CA GLY A 231 14.27 4.37 16.25
C GLY A 231 13.19 4.97 17.16
N LEU A 232 13.61 5.75 18.18
CA LEU A 232 12.70 6.44 19.12
C LEU A 232 12.65 7.96 18.91
N GLY A 233 13.53 8.49 18.06
CA GLY A 233 13.62 9.91 17.75
C GLY A 233 12.49 10.40 16.85
N ASN A 234 11.25 10.32 17.31
CA ASN A 234 10.04 10.74 16.61
C ASN A 234 9.18 11.69 17.47
N ASN A 235 8.14 12.27 16.86
CA ASN A 235 7.23 13.24 17.49
C ASN A 235 6.25 12.60 18.50
N HIS A 236 6.12 11.27 18.53
CA HIS A 236 5.17 10.56 19.42
C HIS A 236 5.80 10.06 20.72
N ILE A 237 7.12 10.02 20.84
CA ILE A 237 7.83 9.51 22.03
C ILE A 237 7.42 10.20 23.35
N TYR A 238 6.86 11.41 23.27
CA TYR A 238 6.47 12.23 24.43
C TYR A 238 4.96 12.38 24.61
N ASP A 239 4.14 11.56 23.95
CA ASP A 239 2.67 11.61 24.05
C ASP A 239 2.14 11.36 25.46
N TYR A 240 2.89 10.61 26.27
CA TYR A 240 2.58 10.33 27.67
C TYR A 240 3.57 11.01 28.64
N LEU A 241 4.22 12.09 28.16
CA LEU A 241 5.18 12.90 28.90
C LEU A 241 6.31 12.05 29.51
N GLN A 242 6.90 12.53 30.61
CA GLN A 242 8.04 11.90 31.27
C GLN A 242 7.80 10.43 31.64
N ASN A 243 6.64 10.09 32.21
CA ASN A 243 6.35 8.71 32.61
C ASN A 243 6.29 7.76 31.40
N GLY A 244 5.63 8.20 30.31
CA GLY A 244 5.58 7.40 29.08
C GLY A 244 6.95 7.20 28.45
N LEU A 245 7.81 8.21 28.47
CA LEU A 245 9.20 8.11 28.02
C LEU A 245 10.00 7.11 28.86
N GLU A 246 9.90 7.20 30.19
CA GLU A 246 10.59 6.29 31.12
C GLU A 246 10.15 4.84 30.93
N ASP A 247 8.84 4.60 30.85
CA ASP A 247 8.28 3.27 30.55
C ASP A 247 8.79 2.76 29.19
N THR A 248 8.80 3.62 28.17
CA THR A 248 9.24 3.23 26.82
C THR A 248 10.70 2.78 26.80
N LEU A 249 11.60 3.57 27.38
CA LEU A 249 13.03 3.23 27.45
C LEU A 249 13.26 1.94 28.24
N LEU A 250 12.50 1.71 29.31
CA LEU A 250 12.57 0.49 30.11
C LEU A 250 12.08 -0.72 29.32
N GLU A 251 10.88 -0.65 28.73
CA GLU A 251 10.26 -1.81 28.07
C GLU A 251 10.95 -2.19 26.77
N VAL A 252 11.40 -1.20 25.98
CA VAL A 252 12.22 -1.44 24.78
C VAL A 252 13.55 -2.13 25.16
N SER A 253 14.19 -1.69 26.25
CA SER A 253 15.41 -2.34 26.74
C SER A 253 15.13 -3.74 27.30
N ASN A 254 14.00 -3.97 27.98
CA ASN A 254 13.61 -5.28 28.51
C ASN A 254 13.31 -6.29 27.39
N ALA A 255 12.74 -5.81 26.28
CA ALA A 255 12.49 -6.61 25.08
C ALA A 255 13.79 -6.95 24.32
N GLY A 256 14.90 -6.28 24.64
CA GLY A 256 16.23 -6.58 24.09
C GLY A 256 16.59 -5.78 22.83
N PHE A 257 15.82 -4.76 22.47
CA PHE A 257 16.12 -3.94 21.31
C PHE A 257 17.25 -2.95 21.57
N LEU A 258 18.10 -2.78 20.57
CA LEU A 258 18.89 -1.56 20.43
C LEU A 258 17.93 -0.39 20.19
N ASN A 259 18.25 0.79 20.71
CA ASN A 259 17.43 1.98 20.50
C ASN A 259 18.24 3.26 20.62
N SER A 260 17.85 4.30 19.89
CA SER A 260 18.46 5.62 19.97
C SER A 260 17.44 6.71 19.63
N GLY A 261 17.84 7.97 19.86
CA GLY A 261 17.04 9.13 19.51
C GLY A 261 16.03 9.59 20.56
N ALA A 262 16.02 8.99 21.75
CA ALA A 262 15.25 9.47 22.89
C ALA A 262 16.01 9.23 24.20
N GLY A 263 15.82 10.12 25.17
CA GLY A 263 16.54 10.02 26.45
C GLY A 263 15.96 10.92 27.53
N LEU A 264 16.37 10.65 28.78
CA LEU A 264 15.93 11.39 29.97
C LEU A 264 16.57 12.78 30.10
N SER A 265 17.52 13.10 29.21
CA SER A 265 18.17 14.39 29.07
C SER A 265 18.52 14.63 27.61
N GLU A 266 18.87 15.87 27.25
CA GLU A 266 19.37 16.19 25.90
C GLU A 266 20.60 15.34 25.53
N THR A 267 21.55 15.17 26.46
CA THR A 267 22.74 14.34 26.22
C THR A 267 22.39 12.88 25.96
N ASP A 268 21.45 12.33 26.71
CA ASP A 268 21.01 10.94 26.51
C ASP A 268 20.25 10.77 25.20
N ALA A 269 19.43 11.76 24.81
CA ALA A 269 18.65 11.70 23.58
C ALA A 269 19.52 11.65 22.32
N PHE A 270 20.61 12.41 22.29
CA PHE A 270 21.58 12.40 21.17
C PHE A 270 22.57 11.24 21.21
N LYS A 271 22.51 10.36 22.21
CA LYS A 271 23.44 9.24 22.34
C LYS A 271 23.19 8.21 21.24
N THR A 272 24.24 7.85 20.52
CA THR A 272 24.22 6.75 19.54
C THR A 272 24.31 5.39 20.23
N VAL A 273 23.92 4.34 19.50
CA VAL A 273 24.11 2.96 19.94
C VAL A 273 24.96 2.19 18.93
N GLU A 274 25.90 1.41 19.44
CA GLU A 274 26.81 0.60 18.65
C GLU A 274 26.36 -0.87 18.60
N HIS A 275 26.55 -1.52 17.46
CA HIS A 275 26.31 -2.94 17.27
C HIS A 275 27.38 -3.54 16.36
N ASN A 276 28.07 -4.58 16.84
CA ASN A 276 29.08 -5.27 16.03
C ASN A 276 28.40 -6.35 15.18
N LEU A 277 28.37 -6.13 13.87
CA LEU A 277 27.92 -7.09 12.88
C LEU A 277 29.14 -7.73 12.21
N ASP A 278 29.62 -8.82 12.81
CA ASP A 278 30.87 -9.51 12.47
C ASP A 278 32.11 -8.58 12.44
N ASN A 279 32.52 -8.13 11.26
CA ASN A 279 33.70 -7.30 11.03
C ASN A 279 33.39 -5.82 10.79
N VAL A 280 32.13 -5.39 10.93
CA VAL A 280 31.71 -4.00 10.84
C VAL A 280 31.03 -3.59 12.14
N ASN A 281 31.38 -2.40 12.65
CA ASN A 281 30.67 -1.77 13.76
C ASN A 281 29.60 -0.84 13.17
N LEU A 282 28.34 -1.14 13.44
CA LEU A 282 27.22 -0.26 13.09
C LEU A 282 27.06 0.78 14.21
N VAL A 283 26.92 2.05 13.86
CA VAL A 283 26.52 3.11 14.78
C VAL A 283 25.14 3.62 14.38
N LEU A 284 24.20 3.56 15.32
CA LEU A 284 22.79 3.82 15.12
C LEU A 284 22.43 5.17 15.74
N PHE A 285 21.88 6.07 14.94
CA PHE A 285 21.43 7.40 15.34
C PHE A 285 20.01 7.65 14.84
N ALA A 286 19.12 8.14 15.71
CA ALA A 286 17.78 8.59 15.33
C ALA A 286 17.50 9.99 15.87
N ALA A 287 16.78 10.81 15.12
CA ALA A 287 16.35 12.14 15.57
C ALA A 287 15.12 12.65 14.81
N THR A 288 14.36 13.56 15.44
CA THR A 288 13.17 14.15 14.84
C THR A 288 13.39 15.61 14.46
N SER A 289 12.86 16.03 13.31
CA SER A 289 12.75 17.45 12.96
C SER A 289 11.47 18.11 13.48
N ILE A 290 10.56 17.31 14.05
CA ILE A 290 9.24 17.73 14.54
C ILE A 290 9.33 17.90 16.06
N THR A 291 9.48 19.15 16.46
CA THR A 291 9.87 19.50 17.85
C THR A 291 8.69 19.68 18.80
N GLY A 292 7.48 19.92 18.29
CA GLY A 292 6.30 20.25 19.10
C GLY A 292 6.36 21.63 19.77
N LYS A 293 7.09 22.60 19.18
CA LYS A 293 7.28 23.97 19.72
C LYS A 293 5.98 24.76 19.84
N GLU A 294 4.95 24.37 19.11
CA GLU A 294 3.59 24.89 19.14
C GLU A 294 2.79 24.44 20.37
N HIS A 295 3.27 23.43 21.09
CA HIS A 295 2.63 22.89 22.29
C HIS A 295 3.24 23.45 23.58
N GLN A 296 2.50 23.26 24.69
CA GLN A 296 2.99 23.63 26.02
C GLN A 296 4.22 22.81 26.43
N TYR A 297 4.28 21.55 26.04
CA TYR A 297 5.42 20.67 26.23
C TYR A 297 5.95 20.26 24.85
N THR A 298 7.23 20.52 24.59
CA THR A 298 7.89 20.04 23.37
C THR A 298 8.09 18.53 23.43
N TYR A 299 8.25 17.91 22.27
CA TYR A 299 8.50 16.48 22.16
C TYR A 299 9.98 16.13 22.35
N VAL A 300 10.85 17.07 21.97
CA VAL A 300 12.32 16.94 22.06
C VAL A 300 12.85 17.20 23.46
N ALA A 301 13.95 16.55 23.84
CA ALA A 301 14.64 16.77 25.10
C ALA A 301 15.19 18.20 25.21
N ASP A 302 15.27 18.72 26.43
CA ASP A 302 15.90 20.00 26.73
C ASP A 302 16.61 19.97 28.10
N THR A 303 17.15 21.10 28.53
CA THR A 303 17.88 21.21 29.80
C THR A 303 17.10 20.81 31.06
N ASN A 304 15.77 20.73 30.99
CA ASN A 304 14.88 20.47 32.14
C ASN A 304 14.05 19.18 32.02
N LYS A 305 14.03 18.51 30.86
CA LYS A 305 13.21 17.32 30.63
C LYS A 305 13.81 16.39 29.57
N GLY A 306 13.38 15.12 29.61
CA GLY A 306 13.65 14.18 28.53
C GLY A 306 12.80 14.43 27.28
N GLY A 307 13.03 13.59 26.27
CA GLY A 307 12.31 13.61 25.00
C GLY A 307 13.16 13.05 23.85
N ALA A 308 12.72 13.31 22.62
CA ALA A 308 13.45 12.96 21.40
C ALA A 308 14.71 13.82 21.18
N ALA A 309 15.66 13.31 20.39
CA ALA A 309 16.75 14.11 19.84
C ALA A 309 16.23 15.13 18.81
N ASP A 310 16.63 16.39 18.95
CA ASP A 310 16.21 17.50 18.07
C ASP A 310 17.13 17.62 16.84
N LEU A 311 16.67 17.13 15.69
CA LEU A 311 17.39 17.24 14.43
C LEU A 311 17.52 18.70 13.94
N THR A 312 16.69 19.61 14.45
CA THR A 312 16.81 21.05 14.14
C THR A 312 17.99 21.70 14.87
N ASN A 313 18.56 21.04 15.89
CA ASN A 313 19.79 21.46 16.56
C ASN A 313 21.03 20.88 15.85
N SER A 314 21.38 21.46 14.70
CA SER A 314 22.50 20.97 13.87
C SER A 314 23.85 20.94 14.59
N ALA A 315 24.05 21.78 15.62
CA ALA A 315 25.28 21.77 16.41
C ALA A 315 25.39 20.53 17.30
N ALA A 316 24.27 20.10 17.92
CA ALA A 316 24.22 18.88 18.71
C ALA A 316 24.34 17.63 17.82
N VAL A 317 23.66 17.62 16.66
CA VAL A 317 23.80 16.56 15.65
C VAL A 317 25.26 16.41 15.22
N LYS A 318 25.89 17.53 14.85
CA LYS A 318 27.31 17.54 14.50
C LYS A 318 28.19 17.02 15.64
N ALA A 319 27.95 17.46 16.88
CA ALA A 319 28.73 17.00 18.03
C ALA A 319 28.58 15.49 18.30
N ALA A 320 27.39 14.92 18.04
CA ALA A 320 27.12 13.50 18.21
C ALA A 320 27.81 12.64 17.13
N LEU A 321 27.88 13.13 15.88
CA LEU A 321 28.33 12.33 14.73
C LEU A 321 29.79 12.58 14.32
N GLU A 322 30.31 13.81 14.41
CA GLU A 322 31.66 14.17 13.91
C GLU A 322 32.80 13.46 14.66
N GLN A 323 32.55 13.02 15.90
CA GLN A 323 33.57 12.40 16.77
C GLN A 323 33.59 10.87 16.72
N LEU A 324 32.70 10.25 15.95
CA LEU A 324 32.64 8.81 15.78
C LEU A 324 33.90 8.28 15.07
N ASP A 325 34.21 6.99 15.22
CA ASP A 325 35.36 6.40 14.55
C ASP A 325 35.09 6.40 13.03
N PRO A 326 36.03 6.87 12.19
CA PRO A 326 35.86 6.85 10.73
C PRO A 326 35.81 5.43 10.13
N THR A 327 35.99 4.38 10.95
CA THR A 327 35.83 2.97 10.56
C THR A 327 34.46 2.39 10.94
N ASP A 328 33.64 3.15 11.66
CA ASP A 328 32.24 2.78 11.93
C ASP A 328 31.38 2.98 10.69
N PHE A 329 30.36 2.14 10.52
CA PHE A 329 29.32 2.35 9.52
C PHE A 329 28.11 3.01 10.18
N VAL A 330 27.87 4.29 9.90
CA VAL A 330 26.92 5.12 10.64
C VAL A 330 25.59 5.22 9.90
N ILE A 331 24.51 4.79 10.56
CA ILE A 331 23.14 4.81 10.05
C ILE A 331 22.36 5.91 10.79
N ALA A 332 21.91 6.92 10.05
CA ALA A 332 21.10 8.00 10.59
C ALA A 332 19.63 7.89 10.12
N GLN A 333 18.74 7.61 11.07
CA GLN A 333 17.30 7.63 10.88
C GLN A 333 16.73 9.01 11.24
N MET A 334 16.10 9.66 10.27
CA MET A 334 15.40 10.92 10.45
C MET A 334 13.90 10.66 10.49
N HIS A 335 13.24 11.23 11.49
CA HIS A 335 11.79 11.36 11.52
C HIS A 335 11.39 12.81 11.21
N GLY A 336 10.78 13.04 10.05
CA GLY A 336 10.40 14.37 9.65
C GLY A 336 9.83 14.46 8.24
N GLY A 337 8.95 15.43 8.04
CA GLY A 337 8.31 15.68 6.76
C GLY A 337 6.97 16.35 6.91
N ASP A 338 6.36 16.60 5.77
CA ASP A 338 4.96 16.97 5.70
C ASP A 338 4.16 15.67 5.57
N GLU A 339 3.23 15.42 6.52
CA GLU A 339 2.38 14.23 6.49
C GLU A 339 1.67 14.11 5.14
N TYR A 340 1.62 12.89 4.60
CA TYR A 340 0.95 12.57 3.34
C TYR A 340 1.56 13.20 2.07
N SER A 341 2.79 13.76 2.16
CA SER A 341 3.54 14.19 0.98
C SER A 341 4.26 13.02 0.31
N TYR A 342 4.23 13.00 -1.02
CA TYR A 342 4.88 11.98 -1.84
C TYR A 342 6.38 12.24 -2.05
N THR A 343 6.84 13.47 -1.80
CA THR A 343 8.24 13.88 -1.94
C THR A 343 8.70 14.68 -0.72
N PRO A 344 9.98 14.60 -0.31
CA PRO A 344 10.50 15.50 0.72
C PRO A 344 10.37 16.97 0.28
N SER A 345 9.92 17.83 1.19
CA SER A 345 10.00 19.27 0.95
C SER A 345 11.46 19.76 1.00
N PRO A 346 11.80 20.93 0.41
CA PRO A 346 13.16 21.47 0.45
C PRO A 346 13.74 21.59 1.87
N TYR A 347 12.88 21.85 2.86
CA TYR A 347 13.26 21.86 4.27
C TYR A 347 13.80 20.50 4.73
N ILE A 348 13.14 19.41 4.37
CA ILE A 348 13.55 18.05 4.70
C ILE A 348 14.77 17.62 3.91
N GLY A 349 14.85 17.98 2.61
CA GLY A 349 16.07 17.83 1.83
C GLY A 349 17.28 18.43 2.53
N SER A 350 17.14 19.63 3.13
CA SER A 350 18.22 20.26 3.90
C SER A 350 18.62 19.50 5.17
N ARG A 351 17.75 18.65 5.73
CA ARG A 351 18.07 17.81 6.90
C ARG A 351 18.87 16.58 6.49
N PHE A 352 18.53 15.97 5.36
CA PHE A 352 19.38 14.94 4.74
C PHE A 352 20.78 15.48 4.43
N GLU A 353 20.90 16.70 3.91
CA GLU A 353 22.20 17.36 3.67
C GLU A 353 23.00 17.62 4.95
N VAL A 354 22.33 17.98 6.05
CA VAL A 354 23.02 18.16 7.35
C VAL A 354 23.58 16.83 7.86
N LEU A 355 22.82 15.73 7.73
CA LEU A 355 23.25 14.41 8.17
C LEU A 355 24.37 13.84 7.28
N SER A 356 24.23 13.95 5.95
CA SER A 356 25.23 13.44 5.00
C SER A 356 26.55 14.22 5.03
N SER A 357 26.56 15.45 5.55
CA SER A 357 27.79 16.22 5.75
C SER A 357 28.51 15.91 7.06
N GLN A 358 27.99 14.99 7.89
CA GLN A 358 28.68 14.43 9.06
C GLN A 358 29.30 13.06 8.73
N ASN A 359 29.84 12.37 9.74
CA ASN A 359 30.31 10.98 9.61
C ASN A 359 29.10 10.04 9.54
N THR A 360 28.43 9.99 8.38
CA THR A 360 27.22 9.19 8.11
C THR A 360 27.42 8.38 6.82
N ASP A 361 26.95 7.13 6.77
CA ASP A 361 27.11 6.24 5.61
C ASP A 361 25.77 5.77 5.02
N LEU A 362 24.68 5.94 5.77
CA LEU A 362 23.33 5.59 5.32
C LEU A 362 22.29 6.52 5.96
N LEU A 363 21.36 7.01 5.15
CA LEU A 363 20.25 7.87 5.58
C LEU A 363 18.90 7.16 5.39
N ILE A 364 18.04 7.21 6.41
CA ILE A 364 16.70 6.62 6.36
C ILE A 364 15.66 7.64 6.83
N GLY A 365 14.63 7.88 6.03
CA GLY A 365 13.52 8.78 6.34
C GLY A 365 12.25 8.07 6.80
N HIS A 366 11.55 8.71 7.73
CA HIS A 366 10.28 8.32 8.35
C HIS A 366 9.39 9.54 8.56
N HIS A 367 8.11 9.35 8.94
CA HIS A 367 7.07 10.36 9.25
C HIS A 367 6.00 10.62 8.19
N PRO A 368 6.29 10.77 6.88
CA PRO A 368 5.24 11.15 5.92
C PRO A 368 4.08 10.15 5.82
N HIS A 369 4.23 8.94 6.38
CA HIS A 369 3.29 7.81 6.31
C HIS A 369 3.00 7.28 4.89
N ILE A 370 3.62 7.88 3.87
CA ILE A 370 3.63 7.45 2.47
C ILE A 370 5.05 7.07 2.09
N ALA A 371 5.23 5.97 1.37
CA ALA A 371 6.52 5.61 0.79
C ALA A 371 6.98 6.63 -0.27
N GLN A 372 8.22 7.08 -0.14
CA GLN A 372 8.89 8.06 -1.01
C GLN A 372 10.10 7.42 -1.72
N GLY A 373 10.70 8.18 -2.65
CA GLY A 373 11.81 7.72 -3.48
C GLY A 373 13.13 7.43 -2.74
N PHE A 374 14.16 7.16 -3.52
CA PHE A 374 15.54 7.03 -3.09
C PHE A 374 16.37 8.20 -3.62
N ALA A 375 17.46 8.54 -2.93
CA ALA A 375 18.40 9.56 -3.38
C ALA A 375 19.83 9.26 -2.95
N VAL A 376 20.77 10.10 -3.40
CA VAL A 376 22.15 10.11 -2.92
C VAL A 376 22.51 11.54 -2.50
N PHE A 377 22.89 11.74 -1.24
CA PHE A 377 23.33 13.03 -0.70
C PHE A 377 24.81 12.95 -0.36
N ASN A 378 25.67 13.79 -0.94
CA ASN A 378 27.13 13.75 -0.69
C ASN A 378 27.73 12.34 -0.83
N GLU A 379 27.36 11.61 -1.90
CA GLU A 379 27.74 10.21 -2.16
C GLU A 379 27.16 9.17 -1.18
N ILE A 380 26.28 9.58 -0.26
CA ILE A 380 25.65 8.71 0.75
C ILE A 380 24.23 8.31 0.30
N PRO A 381 23.94 7.00 0.19
CA PRO A 381 22.60 6.48 -0.08
C PRO A 381 21.54 6.95 0.93
N ALA A 382 20.35 7.29 0.41
CA ALA A 382 19.21 7.68 1.22
C ALA A 382 17.92 6.98 0.79
N ILE A 383 17.18 6.49 1.77
CA ILE A 383 15.76 6.15 1.65
C ILE A 383 14.98 7.36 2.13
N LEU A 384 14.19 8.01 1.27
CA LEU A 384 13.57 9.30 1.59
C LEU A 384 12.36 9.15 2.54
N GLY A 385 11.65 8.02 2.46
CA GLY A 385 10.50 7.70 3.30
C GLY A 385 10.01 6.27 3.07
N LEU A 386 9.86 5.49 4.13
CA LEU A 386 9.41 4.09 4.05
C LEU A 386 7.88 3.90 4.08
N GLY A 387 7.12 4.94 4.45
CA GLY A 387 5.68 4.83 4.71
C GLY A 387 5.38 4.07 6.00
N ASN A 388 4.18 3.53 6.11
CA ASN A 388 3.77 2.73 7.28
C ASN A 388 4.17 1.25 7.13
N PHE A 389 4.57 0.62 8.24
CA PHE A 389 4.76 -0.83 8.33
C PHE A 389 3.72 -1.50 9.23
N VAL A 390 3.50 -0.97 10.43
CA VAL A 390 2.36 -1.34 11.28
C VAL A 390 1.73 -0.06 11.79
N PHE A 391 0.63 0.36 11.19
CA PHE A 391 -0.02 1.63 11.54
C PHE A 391 -1.50 1.58 11.18
N ASP A 392 -2.34 2.31 11.91
CA ASP A 392 -3.79 2.21 11.83
C ASP A 392 -4.48 3.40 11.13
N GLN A 393 -3.78 4.04 10.19
CA GLN A 393 -4.30 5.19 9.46
C GLN A 393 -5.34 4.76 8.40
N PRO A 394 -6.57 5.32 8.42
CA PRO A 394 -7.63 4.95 7.49
C PRO A 394 -7.57 5.75 6.18
N ARG A 395 -6.36 6.06 5.70
CA ARG A 395 -6.10 6.84 4.49
C ARG A 395 -5.52 5.95 3.39
N LEU A 396 -6.10 6.01 2.19
CA LEU A 396 -5.74 5.16 1.05
C LEU A 396 -4.24 5.26 0.72
N ASP A 397 -3.75 6.48 0.69
CA ASP A 397 -2.37 6.88 0.42
C ASP A 397 -1.35 6.30 1.42
N THR A 398 -1.80 5.96 2.63
CA THR A 398 -0.97 5.44 3.73
C THR A 398 -0.94 3.91 3.82
N LEU A 399 -1.70 3.21 2.96
CA LEU A 399 -1.78 1.75 2.95
C LEU A 399 -0.59 1.09 2.24
N LEU A 400 0.19 1.87 1.47
CA LEU A 400 1.33 1.36 0.71
C LEU A 400 2.64 1.91 1.27
N GLY A 401 3.43 1.02 1.85
CA GLY A 401 4.76 1.26 2.41
C GLY A 401 5.85 0.43 1.70
N LEU A 402 7.06 0.49 2.23
CA LEU A 402 8.20 -0.29 1.78
C LEU A 402 8.91 -0.97 2.96
N ALA A 403 9.39 -2.19 2.73
CA ALA A 403 10.51 -2.78 3.45
C ALA A 403 11.71 -2.84 2.50
N VAL A 404 12.86 -2.29 2.90
CA VAL A 404 14.03 -2.15 2.02
C VAL A 404 15.22 -2.90 2.60
N MET A 405 15.73 -3.88 1.85
CA MET A 405 16.93 -4.65 2.19
C MET A 405 18.12 -4.10 1.42
N LEU A 406 19.14 -3.62 2.11
CA LEU A 406 20.36 -3.06 1.52
C LEU A 406 21.51 -4.06 1.63
N ASP A 407 22.35 -4.13 0.59
CA ASP A 407 23.60 -4.88 0.64
C ASP A 407 24.75 -3.99 1.10
N LEU A 408 25.20 -4.22 2.32
CA LEU A 408 26.43 -3.64 2.86
C LEU A 408 27.61 -4.54 2.52
N ASP A 409 28.52 -4.06 1.67
CA ASP A 409 29.83 -4.68 1.51
C ASP A 409 30.72 -4.31 2.71
N THR A 410 31.04 -5.29 3.55
CA THR A 410 31.78 -5.08 4.81
C THR A 410 33.28 -4.79 4.64
N GLN A 411 33.85 -4.96 3.44
CA GLN A 411 35.25 -4.63 3.17
C GLN A 411 35.40 -3.17 2.75
N SER A 412 34.51 -2.70 1.88
CA SER A 412 34.49 -1.33 1.38
C SER A 412 33.64 -0.40 2.25
N GLN A 413 32.78 -0.95 3.10
CA GLN A 413 31.78 -0.25 3.92
C GLN A 413 30.86 0.62 3.05
N LYS A 414 30.38 0.06 1.95
CA LYS A 414 29.50 0.77 1.00
C LYS A 414 28.23 -0.01 0.70
N ILE A 415 27.19 0.75 0.43
CA ILE A 415 25.92 0.25 -0.12
C ILE A 415 25.85 0.71 -1.58
N THR A 416 25.75 -0.27 -2.49
CA THR A 416 25.63 -0.01 -3.93
C THR A 416 24.32 -0.52 -4.51
N ARG A 417 23.73 -1.53 -3.86
CA ARG A 417 22.49 -2.16 -4.25
C ARG A 417 21.56 -2.39 -3.07
N GLY A 418 20.28 -2.54 -3.36
CA GLY A 418 19.26 -2.95 -2.41
C GLY A 418 18.04 -3.55 -3.10
N PHE A 419 17.04 -3.90 -2.30
CA PHE A 419 15.80 -4.51 -2.73
C PHE A 419 14.63 -3.83 -2.01
N ALA A 420 13.73 -3.20 -2.76
CA ALA A 420 12.50 -2.59 -2.22
C ALA A 420 11.35 -3.58 -2.32
N TYR A 421 10.79 -3.99 -1.19
CA TYR A 421 9.60 -4.83 -1.11
C TYR A 421 8.39 -3.94 -0.79
N PRO A 422 7.43 -3.79 -1.71
CA PRO A 422 6.13 -3.20 -1.44
C PRO A 422 5.45 -3.88 -0.25
N ILE A 423 4.97 -3.07 0.69
CA ILE A 423 4.15 -3.49 1.83
C ILE A 423 2.76 -2.90 1.66
N TYR A 424 1.74 -3.76 1.67
CA TYR A 424 0.34 -3.35 1.69
C TYR A 424 -0.24 -3.59 3.08
N LEU A 425 -0.91 -2.58 3.64
CA LEU A 425 -1.60 -2.66 4.92
C LEU A 425 -3.05 -3.08 4.75
N GLU A 426 -3.27 -4.39 4.81
CA GLU A 426 -4.61 -4.97 4.87
C GLU A 426 -5.13 -4.98 6.31
N ASP A 427 -6.18 -4.21 6.58
CA ASP A 427 -6.73 -4.06 7.94
C ASP A 427 -5.64 -3.82 9.01
N TYR A 428 -4.68 -2.97 8.65
CA TYR A 428 -3.51 -2.56 9.45
C TYR A 428 -2.43 -3.65 9.65
N LYS A 429 -2.53 -4.78 8.95
CA LYS A 429 -1.53 -5.85 8.94
C LYS A 429 -0.64 -5.73 7.71
N PRO A 430 0.69 -5.73 7.85
CA PRO A 430 1.60 -5.75 6.71
C PRO A 430 1.49 -7.06 5.92
N ARG A 431 1.35 -6.91 4.61
CA ARG A 431 1.36 -7.96 3.59
C ARG A 431 2.40 -7.64 2.53
N PHE A 432 3.00 -8.67 1.94
CA PHE A 432 3.64 -8.51 0.65
C PHE A 432 2.59 -8.33 -0.44
N THR A 433 2.96 -7.71 -1.55
CA THR A 433 2.06 -7.59 -2.70
C THR A 433 2.79 -7.91 -4.01
N THR A 434 2.02 -8.20 -5.05
CA THR A 434 2.52 -8.57 -6.39
C THR A 434 1.73 -7.87 -7.51
N GLY A 435 2.14 -8.10 -8.75
CA GLY A 435 1.42 -7.68 -9.95
C GLY A 435 1.15 -6.18 -10.03
N PHE A 436 -0.08 -5.76 -10.36
CA PHE A 436 -0.36 -4.36 -10.64
C PHE A 436 -0.12 -3.46 -9.41
N LEU A 437 -0.58 -3.86 -8.22
CA LEU A 437 -0.43 -3.04 -7.01
C LEU A 437 1.05 -2.84 -6.65
N SER A 438 1.86 -3.90 -6.74
CA SER A 438 3.32 -3.85 -6.56
C SER A 438 3.97 -2.90 -7.58
N HIS A 439 3.72 -3.11 -8.88
CA HIS A 439 4.31 -2.30 -9.94
C HIS A 439 3.80 -0.84 -9.93
N TYR A 440 2.57 -0.59 -9.50
CA TYR A 440 2.04 0.76 -9.29
C TYR A 440 2.91 1.53 -8.29
N LEU A 441 3.15 0.94 -7.12
CA LEU A 441 4.00 1.55 -6.11
C LEU A 441 5.44 1.71 -6.65
N LEU A 442 6.04 0.65 -7.19
CA LEU A 442 7.44 0.67 -7.60
C LEU A 442 7.71 1.66 -8.74
N ARG A 443 6.80 1.80 -9.73
CA ARG A 443 6.92 2.83 -10.77
C ARG A 443 6.81 4.24 -10.20
N ARG A 444 5.93 4.48 -9.22
CA ARG A 444 5.83 5.77 -8.50
C ARG A 444 7.11 6.06 -7.71
N ILE A 445 7.66 5.07 -7.01
CA ILE A 445 8.91 5.24 -6.26
C ILE A 445 10.08 5.53 -7.21
N ALA A 446 10.16 4.86 -8.36
CA ALA A 446 11.15 5.18 -9.39
C ALA A 446 10.98 6.61 -9.95
N GLU A 447 9.74 7.04 -10.19
CA GLU A 447 9.41 8.41 -10.62
C GLU A 447 9.89 9.47 -9.62
N LEU A 448 9.73 9.20 -8.34
CA LEU A 448 10.01 10.15 -7.26
C LEU A 448 11.41 9.97 -6.65
N SER A 449 12.22 9.07 -7.22
CA SER A 449 13.64 8.94 -6.88
C SER A 449 14.48 9.96 -7.65
N ASP A 450 15.66 10.25 -7.10
CA ASP A 450 16.68 11.07 -7.75
C ASP A 450 17.14 10.42 -9.08
N ASP A 451 17.59 11.23 -10.03
CA ASP A 451 18.01 10.78 -11.36
C ASP A 451 19.25 9.88 -11.32
N ASN A 452 19.96 9.86 -10.19
CA ASN A 452 21.10 8.98 -9.93
C ASN A 452 20.70 7.59 -9.42
N ILE A 453 19.40 7.27 -9.36
CA ILE A 453 18.89 5.97 -8.93
C ILE A 453 18.41 5.18 -10.14
N THR A 454 18.80 3.90 -10.21
CA THR A 454 18.12 2.93 -11.08
C THR A 454 17.28 2.01 -10.22
N LEU A 455 15.96 1.98 -10.46
CA LEU A 455 15.03 1.06 -9.82
C LEU A 455 14.46 0.14 -10.90
N VAL A 456 14.60 -1.17 -10.70
CA VAL A 456 14.16 -2.20 -11.65
C VAL A 456 13.04 -3.03 -11.03
N PRO A 457 11.76 -2.77 -11.39
CA PRO A 457 10.64 -3.53 -10.87
C PRO A 457 10.71 -5.00 -11.29
N ARG A 458 10.46 -5.87 -10.32
CA ARG A 458 10.13 -7.29 -10.45
C ARG A 458 8.73 -7.49 -9.86
N GLU A 459 8.17 -8.69 -10.00
CA GLU A 459 6.79 -8.97 -9.59
C GLU A 459 6.45 -8.54 -8.14
N SER A 460 7.28 -8.90 -7.16
CA SER A 460 7.03 -8.61 -5.73
C SER A 460 8.05 -7.70 -5.05
N TYR A 461 9.03 -7.19 -5.79
CA TYR A 461 10.07 -6.30 -5.27
C TYR A 461 10.70 -5.48 -6.41
N ALA A 462 11.54 -4.52 -6.10
CA ALA A 462 12.45 -3.91 -7.08
C ALA A 462 13.90 -4.04 -6.65
N GLU A 463 14.79 -4.24 -7.62
CA GLU A 463 16.21 -4.00 -7.41
C GLU A 463 16.48 -2.49 -7.41
N ILE A 464 17.25 -2.03 -6.44
CA ILE A 464 17.69 -0.64 -6.32
C ILE A 464 19.19 -0.61 -6.59
N TYR A 465 19.62 0.31 -7.43
CA TYR A 465 21.02 0.68 -7.57
C TYR A 465 21.16 2.17 -7.27
N PHE A 466 22.07 2.51 -6.36
CA PHE A 466 22.42 3.91 -6.03
C PHE A 466 23.37 4.51 -7.09
N ALA A 467 23.07 4.24 -8.35
CA ALA A 467 23.75 4.73 -9.54
C ALA A 467 22.78 4.72 -10.74
N ALA A 468 22.93 5.69 -11.64
CA ALA A 468 22.14 5.74 -12.87
C ALA A 468 22.54 4.66 -13.88
N ASN A 469 21.61 4.36 -14.80
CA ASN A 469 21.84 3.51 -15.99
C ASN A 469 22.35 2.10 -15.68
N GLN A 470 21.84 1.46 -14.62
CA GLN A 470 22.22 0.08 -14.26
C GLN A 470 21.33 -0.99 -14.88
N ALA A 471 20.27 -0.61 -15.60
CA ALA A 471 19.30 -1.54 -16.20
C ALA A 471 19.38 -1.56 -17.72
N THR A 472 19.05 -2.70 -18.30
CA THR A 472 18.77 -2.80 -19.74
C THR A 472 17.32 -2.41 -20.03
N LYS A 473 17.06 -1.89 -21.25
CA LYS A 473 15.72 -1.44 -21.66
C LYS A 473 15.19 -2.35 -22.76
N ASN A 474 14.07 -3.01 -22.48
CA ASN A 474 13.31 -3.78 -23.45
C ASN A 474 12.10 -2.97 -23.89
N THR A 475 11.93 -2.77 -25.20
CA THR A 475 10.86 -1.92 -25.72
C THR A 475 9.87 -2.65 -26.62
N GLN A 476 8.59 -2.30 -26.50
CA GLN A 476 7.52 -2.77 -27.36
C GLN A 476 6.75 -1.58 -27.92
N GLN A 477 6.45 -1.61 -29.22
CA GLN A 477 5.68 -0.58 -29.88
C GLN A 477 4.26 -1.04 -30.17
N VAL A 478 3.30 -0.16 -29.92
CA VAL A 478 1.88 -0.36 -30.26
C VAL A 478 1.40 0.87 -31.03
N THR A 479 0.75 0.66 -32.16
CA THR A 479 0.11 1.75 -32.91
C THR A 479 -1.38 1.75 -32.67
N ILE A 480 -1.92 2.89 -32.27
CA ILE A 480 -3.33 3.12 -32.03
C ILE A 480 -3.85 4.21 -32.96
N ASN A 481 -5.11 4.09 -33.37
CA ASN A 481 -5.81 5.12 -34.13
C ASN A 481 -6.90 5.69 -33.24
N ILE A 482 -6.97 7.01 -33.18
CA ILE A 482 -7.86 7.77 -32.32
C ILE A 482 -8.76 8.59 -33.25
N ASP A 483 -10.06 8.46 -33.05
CA ASP A 483 -11.04 9.23 -33.79
C ASP A 483 -10.93 10.73 -33.48
N ALA A 484 -11.46 11.57 -34.38
CA ALA A 484 -11.54 13.00 -34.16
C ALA A 484 -12.53 13.28 -33.01
N ASN A 485 -12.04 13.51 -31.79
CA ASN A 485 -12.72 14.06 -30.60
C ASN A 485 -11.76 13.99 -29.39
N THR A 486 -12.24 14.36 -28.20
CA THR A 486 -11.57 14.01 -26.95
C THR A 486 -11.74 12.53 -26.66
N ASP A 487 -10.64 11.84 -26.37
CA ASP A 487 -10.61 10.42 -26.00
C ASP A 487 -9.71 10.19 -24.77
N ILE A 488 -10.05 9.18 -23.97
CA ILE A 488 -9.24 8.70 -22.84
C ILE A 488 -8.69 7.33 -23.22
N ILE A 489 -7.36 7.25 -23.27
CA ILE A 489 -6.64 6.03 -23.63
C ILE A 489 -6.14 5.39 -22.35
N ASP A 490 -6.70 4.24 -22.01
CA ASP A 490 -6.20 3.38 -20.97
C ASP A 490 -4.95 2.63 -21.47
N LEU A 491 -3.78 3.03 -20.99
CA LEU A 491 -2.50 2.45 -21.43
C LEU A 491 -2.34 1.00 -20.96
N ARG A 492 -3.05 0.59 -19.89
CA ARG A 492 -2.99 -0.76 -19.33
C ARG A 492 -3.45 -1.81 -20.35
N GLN A 493 -4.36 -1.44 -21.24
CA GLN A 493 -4.88 -2.29 -22.32
C GLN A 493 -3.86 -2.59 -23.43
N TYR A 494 -2.78 -1.80 -23.50
CA TYR A 494 -1.75 -1.91 -24.56
C TYR A 494 -0.37 -2.30 -24.00
N SER A 495 -0.18 -2.15 -22.70
CA SER A 495 1.09 -2.40 -22.04
C SER A 495 1.45 -3.89 -22.10
N PRO A 496 2.72 -4.26 -22.35
CA PRO A 496 3.15 -5.66 -22.33
C PRO A 496 3.14 -6.29 -20.92
N SER A 497 3.19 -5.46 -19.87
CA SER A 497 3.12 -5.86 -18.46
C SER A 497 2.78 -4.64 -17.59
N SER A 498 2.35 -4.87 -16.34
CA SER A 498 2.13 -3.77 -15.38
C SER A 498 3.42 -3.07 -14.92
N ALA A 499 4.59 -3.70 -15.12
CA ALA A 499 5.90 -3.10 -14.86
C ALA A 499 6.32 -2.09 -15.93
N ALA A 500 5.73 -2.14 -17.13
CA ALA A 500 6.13 -1.26 -18.22
C ALA A 500 5.59 0.17 -18.04
N TYR A 501 6.27 1.12 -18.66
CA TYR A 501 5.85 2.51 -18.75
C TYR A 501 5.98 3.02 -20.19
N VAL A 502 5.16 4.00 -20.58
CA VAL A 502 5.27 4.62 -21.91
C VAL A 502 6.49 5.55 -21.94
N SER A 503 7.48 5.22 -22.76
CA SER A 503 8.75 5.98 -22.86
C SER A 503 8.84 6.83 -24.11
N SER A 504 7.98 6.60 -25.11
CA SER A 504 7.88 7.43 -26.32
C SER A 504 6.44 7.47 -26.83
N ILE A 505 6.03 8.63 -27.32
CA ILE A 505 4.78 8.83 -28.06
C ILE A 505 5.14 9.52 -29.38
N ASP A 506 4.76 8.89 -30.49
CA ASP A 506 5.07 9.33 -31.84
C ASP A 506 3.78 9.57 -32.65
N VAL A 507 3.57 10.78 -33.16
CA VAL A 507 2.43 11.10 -34.03
C VAL A 507 2.77 10.68 -35.46
N ASN A 508 2.18 9.58 -35.93
CA ASN A 508 2.39 9.06 -37.28
C ASN A 508 1.63 9.86 -38.34
N SER A 509 0.41 10.28 -38.02
CA SER A 509 -0.46 11.06 -38.90
C SER A 509 -1.50 11.84 -38.11
N GLY A 510 -1.98 12.95 -38.67
CA GLY A 510 -2.91 13.87 -38.00
C GLY A 510 -2.19 14.90 -37.13
N SER A 511 -2.93 15.60 -36.29
CA SER A 511 -2.39 16.58 -35.34
C SER A 511 -3.12 16.51 -34.01
N LEU A 512 -2.39 16.59 -32.91
CA LEU A 512 -2.96 16.69 -31.56
C LEU A 512 -3.17 18.16 -31.19
N ASP A 513 -4.33 18.47 -30.62
CA ASP A 513 -4.61 19.77 -30.02
C ASP A 513 -4.08 19.80 -28.57
N THR A 514 -4.33 18.73 -27.81
CA THR A 514 -3.80 18.54 -26.46
C THR A 514 -3.50 17.06 -26.19
N LEU A 515 -2.46 16.81 -25.40
CA LEU A 515 -2.09 15.49 -24.89
C LEU A 515 -1.77 15.62 -23.39
N LEU A 516 -2.59 15.02 -22.53
CA LEU A 516 -2.36 14.97 -21.08
C LEU A 516 -1.98 13.55 -20.66
N VAL A 517 -1.19 13.45 -19.60
CA VAL A 517 -0.97 12.20 -18.88
C VAL A 517 -1.81 12.15 -17.61
N GLY A 518 -2.33 10.97 -17.30
CA GLY A 518 -3.13 10.71 -16.11
C GLY A 518 -2.60 9.50 -15.35
N ARG A 519 -2.83 9.49 -14.05
CA ARG A 519 -2.56 8.35 -13.17
C ARG A 519 -3.83 7.98 -12.41
N ASP A 520 -4.00 6.70 -12.13
CA ASP A 520 -5.07 6.27 -11.22
C ASP A 520 -4.67 6.53 -9.77
N ILE A 521 -5.56 7.20 -9.02
CA ILE A 521 -5.40 7.44 -7.59
C ILE A 521 -6.30 6.53 -6.73
N MET A 522 -7.08 5.63 -7.35
CA MET A 522 -7.90 4.63 -6.66
C MET A 522 -7.14 3.33 -6.43
N VAL A 523 -6.46 2.79 -7.45
CA VAL A 523 -5.54 1.63 -7.43
C VAL A 523 -6.19 0.28 -7.04
N PHE A 524 -7.49 0.24 -6.78
CA PHE A 524 -8.24 -0.96 -6.38
C PHE A 524 -9.52 -1.16 -7.20
N GLY A 525 -9.52 -0.70 -8.45
CA GLY A 525 -10.68 -0.84 -9.35
C GLY A 525 -10.54 -1.92 -10.42
N ASP A 526 -9.38 -2.57 -10.51
CA ASP A 526 -9.21 -3.84 -11.23
C ASP A 526 -9.81 -5.02 -10.46
N PHE A 527 -10.11 -4.81 -9.17
CA PHE A 527 -10.73 -5.77 -8.26
C PHE A 527 -9.91 -7.02 -8.01
N GLU A 528 -8.65 -7.09 -8.43
CA GLU A 528 -7.79 -8.24 -8.26
C GLU A 528 -7.26 -8.35 -6.82
N ASP A 529 -7.01 -9.59 -6.40
CA ASP A 529 -6.36 -9.90 -5.13
C ASP A 529 -4.84 -9.94 -5.36
N TRP A 530 -4.13 -9.03 -4.69
CA TRP A 530 -2.70 -8.79 -4.91
C TRP A 530 -1.81 -9.15 -3.74
N ASP A 531 -2.35 -9.63 -2.63
CA ASP A 531 -1.56 -9.84 -1.42
C ASP A 531 -1.35 -11.32 -1.08
N ASN A 532 -0.63 -11.57 0.01
CA ASN A 532 -0.13 -12.90 0.35
C ASN A 532 -0.89 -13.60 1.48
N ASP A 533 -2.11 -13.15 1.77
CA ASP A 533 -2.89 -13.66 2.87
C ASP A 533 -3.79 -14.86 2.47
N ALA A 534 -4.57 -15.40 3.42
CA ALA A 534 -5.33 -16.63 3.18
C ALA A 534 -6.68 -16.39 2.47
N ASP A 535 -7.16 -15.16 2.44
CA ASP A 535 -8.45 -14.78 1.87
C ASP A 535 -8.31 -14.55 0.36
N THR A 536 -8.50 -15.60 -0.42
CA THR A 536 -8.31 -15.52 -1.88
C THR A 536 -9.50 -14.88 -2.62
N PHE A 537 -9.22 -14.18 -3.73
CA PHE A 537 -10.23 -13.63 -4.63
C PHE A 537 -11.19 -12.67 -3.91
N GLU A 538 -10.61 -11.82 -3.07
CA GLU A 538 -11.31 -10.74 -2.42
C GLU A 538 -11.34 -9.48 -3.26
N VAL A 539 -12.32 -8.60 -2.97
CA VAL A 539 -12.40 -7.29 -3.60
C VAL A 539 -12.06 -6.25 -2.55
N SER A 540 -10.75 -6.02 -2.38
CA SER A 540 -10.23 -5.15 -1.35
C SER A 540 -10.80 -3.74 -1.50
N ARG A 541 -11.04 -3.07 -0.37
CA ARG A 541 -11.45 -1.66 -0.30
C ARG A 541 -12.84 -1.31 -0.86
N TRP A 542 -13.57 -2.24 -1.44
CA TRP A 542 -14.98 -2.05 -1.80
C TRP A 542 -15.91 -2.66 -0.76
N ASP A 543 -16.97 -1.94 -0.38
CA ASP A 543 -18.00 -2.54 0.48
C ASP A 543 -18.93 -3.42 -0.35
N HIS A 544 -18.76 -4.72 -0.15
CA HIS A 544 -19.57 -5.79 -0.71
C HIS A 544 -20.26 -6.61 0.40
N SER A 545 -20.49 -6.02 1.57
CA SER A 545 -21.21 -6.69 2.68
C SER A 545 -22.69 -6.97 2.38
N SER A 546 -23.23 -6.32 1.36
CA SER A 546 -24.57 -6.59 0.84
C SER A 546 -24.58 -7.90 0.06
N GLU A 547 -25.59 -8.74 0.28
CA GLU A 547 -25.83 -9.94 -0.54
C GLU A 547 -26.04 -9.67 -2.04
N SER A 548 -26.22 -8.41 -2.43
CA SER A 548 -26.38 -7.99 -3.82
C SER A 548 -25.06 -7.64 -4.51
N VAL A 549 -23.94 -7.57 -3.79
CA VAL A 549 -22.63 -7.21 -4.34
C VAL A 549 -21.67 -8.36 -4.07
N LEU A 550 -20.95 -8.81 -5.09
CA LEU A 550 -20.01 -9.92 -4.96
C LEU A 550 -18.89 -9.83 -6.00
N PRO A 551 -17.66 -10.28 -5.68
CA PRO A 551 -16.68 -10.66 -6.71
C PRO A 551 -17.30 -11.67 -7.67
N CYS A 552 -17.01 -11.51 -8.96
CA CYS A 552 -17.45 -12.44 -9.98
C CYS A 552 -16.35 -12.75 -10.98
N THR A 553 -16.26 -14.04 -11.32
CA THR A 553 -15.19 -14.61 -12.15
C THR A 553 -15.72 -15.14 -13.49
N ASP A 554 -17.04 -15.04 -13.72
CA ASP A 554 -17.72 -15.67 -14.84
C ASP A 554 -17.49 -14.94 -16.17
N LYS A 555 -17.25 -13.62 -16.13
CA LYS A 555 -17.00 -12.75 -17.32
C LYS A 555 -16.22 -11.47 -16.95
N PRO A 556 -15.03 -11.51 -16.33
CA PRO A 556 -14.26 -10.29 -16.10
C PRO A 556 -13.94 -9.60 -17.43
N PHE A 557 -13.79 -8.28 -17.42
CA PHE A 557 -13.31 -7.54 -18.58
C PHE A 557 -11.81 -7.80 -18.77
N ASN A 558 -11.05 -7.73 -17.68
CA ASN A 558 -9.63 -8.00 -17.61
C ASN A 558 -9.30 -8.81 -16.35
N GLY A 559 -8.17 -9.51 -16.33
CA GLY A 559 -7.78 -10.31 -15.17
C GLY A 559 -8.70 -11.51 -14.90
N LEU A 560 -8.91 -11.83 -13.63
CA LEU A 560 -9.68 -12.95 -13.15
C LEU A 560 -11.04 -12.57 -12.57
N GLN A 561 -11.20 -11.36 -12.05
CA GLN A 561 -12.43 -10.99 -11.36
C GLN A 561 -12.87 -9.56 -11.62
N ALA A 562 -14.18 -9.40 -11.61
CA ALA A 562 -14.86 -8.11 -11.66
C ALA A 562 -15.74 -7.94 -10.41
N LEU A 563 -16.26 -6.74 -10.19
CA LEU A 563 -17.26 -6.49 -9.15
C LEU A 563 -18.66 -6.59 -9.74
N CYS A 564 -19.42 -7.58 -9.28
CA CYS A 564 -20.80 -7.79 -9.71
C CYS A 564 -21.80 -7.21 -8.73
N SER A 565 -22.88 -6.65 -9.29
CA SER A 565 -24.08 -6.25 -8.56
C SER A 565 -25.31 -6.94 -9.15
N THR A 566 -26.03 -7.69 -8.30
CA THR A 566 -27.24 -8.44 -8.65
C THR A 566 -28.49 -7.76 -8.08
N ARG A 567 -29.54 -7.66 -8.90
CA ARG A 567 -30.82 -7.04 -8.53
C ARG A 567 -31.97 -7.88 -9.05
N ASP A 568 -33.11 -7.79 -8.39
CA ASP A 568 -34.37 -8.33 -8.89
C ASP A 568 -35.44 -7.24 -8.93
N LYS A 569 -36.39 -7.33 -9.87
CA LYS A 569 -37.49 -6.36 -10.04
C LYS A 569 -38.32 -6.10 -8.78
N PHE A 570 -38.31 -6.99 -7.79
CA PHE A 570 -39.03 -6.87 -6.53
C PHE A 570 -38.24 -6.10 -5.46
N ASP A 571 -36.96 -5.80 -5.71
CA ASP A 571 -36.20 -4.91 -4.85
C ASP A 571 -36.74 -3.48 -4.96
N ASN A 572 -36.81 -2.76 -3.83
CA ASN A 572 -37.44 -1.44 -3.76
C ASN A 572 -36.44 -0.28 -3.55
N THR A 573 -35.15 -0.61 -3.43
CA THR A 573 -34.05 0.34 -3.24
C THR A 573 -32.89 -0.04 -4.15
N PRO A 574 -31.99 0.87 -4.53
CA PRO A 574 -30.76 0.50 -5.21
C PRO A 574 -29.85 -0.31 -4.28
N SER A 575 -29.03 -1.19 -4.87
CA SER A 575 -27.83 -1.71 -4.22
C SER A 575 -26.79 -0.59 -4.17
N ILE A 576 -26.12 -0.44 -3.04
CA ILE A 576 -25.15 0.61 -2.77
C ILE A 576 -23.76 -0.03 -2.73
N ILE A 577 -22.84 0.51 -3.53
CA ILE A 577 -21.50 -0.04 -3.74
C ILE A 577 -20.47 1.07 -3.51
N PRO A 578 -20.14 1.40 -2.25
CA PRO A 578 -19.19 2.44 -1.93
C PRO A 578 -17.75 1.91 -1.99
N PHE A 579 -16.86 2.73 -2.53
CA PHE A 579 -15.43 2.60 -2.27
C PHE A 579 -15.15 3.12 -0.86
N ARG A 580 -14.48 2.31 -0.01
CA ARG A 580 -14.39 2.56 1.44
C ARG A 580 -13.54 3.78 1.80
N HIS A 581 -12.68 4.24 0.90
CA HIS A 581 -11.74 5.33 1.16
C HIS A 581 -12.06 6.61 0.39
N THR A 582 -11.70 7.75 0.98
CA THR A 582 -11.60 9.03 0.25
C THR A 582 -10.33 9.01 -0.60
N MET A 583 -10.49 9.19 -1.90
CA MET A 583 -9.39 9.45 -2.83
C MET A 583 -9.03 10.93 -2.75
N ARG A 584 -7.74 11.26 -2.74
CA ARG A 584 -7.27 12.64 -2.51
C ARG A 584 -6.35 13.09 -3.62
N VAL A 585 -6.32 14.40 -3.83
CA VAL A 585 -5.33 15.03 -4.71
C VAL A 585 -3.94 14.58 -4.26
N MET A 586 -3.14 14.10 -5.22
CA MET A 586 -1.73 13.80 -4.98
C MET A 586 -0.98 15.12 -4.85
N GLU A 587 -0.47 15.40 -3.65
CA GLU A 587 0.29 16.61 -3.38
C GLU A 587 1.76 16.38 -3.74
N LEU A 588 2.21 17.08 -4.79
CA LEU A 588 3.61 17.14 -5.18
C LEU A 588 4.18 18.50 -4.82
N THR A 589 5.49 18.54 -4.56
CA THR A 589 6.19 19.78 -4.24
C THR A 589 7.30 20.00 -5.25
N ASP A 590 7.33 21.18 -5.89
CA ASP A 590 8.38 21.53 -6.84
C ASP A 590 9.71 21.87 -6.13
N GLU A 591 10.75 22.12 -6.93
CA GLU A 591 12.09 22.48 -6.44
C GLU A 591 12.10 23.75 -5.55
N THR A 592 11.09 24.62 -5.70
CA THR A 592 10.94 25.86 -4.93
C THR A 592 10.17 25.67 -3.64
N GLY A 593 9.58 24.49 -3.42
CA GLY A 593 8.69 24.20 -2.31
C GLY A 593 7.22 24.54 -2.58
N ALA A 594 6.84 24.88 -3.81
CA ALA A 594 5.47 25.18 -4.16
C ALA A 594 4.67 23.88 -4.42
N LEU A 595 3.43 23.84 -3.96
CA LEU A 595 2.54 22.71 -4.18
C LEU A 595 2.06 22.66 -5.63
N GLU A 596 2.22 21.51 -6.25
CA GLU A 596 1.62 21.16 -7.54
C GLU A 596 0.42 20.26 -7.30
N LEU A 597 -0.78 20.80 -7.57
CA LEU A 597 -2.05 20.13 -7.27
C LEU A 597 -2.86 19.96 -8.55
N SER A 598 -3.07 18.72 -8.97
CA SER A 598 -4.03 18.40 -10.02
C SER A 598 -5.43 18.26 -9.43
N LYS A 599 -6.37 19.07 -9.93
CA LYS A 599 -7.77 19.07 -9.51
C LYS A 599 -8.74 18.64 -10.61
N ASP A 600 -8.22 18.25 -11.77
CA ASP A 600 -8.99 17.77 -12.91
C ASP A 600 -8.94 16.25 -12.97
N PHE A 601 -10.11 15.64 -13.01
CA PHE A 601 -10.28 14.20 -12.90
C PHE A 601 -11.17 13.64 -14.00
N SER A 602 -11.02 12.34 -14.25
CA SER A 602 -12.05 11.55 -14.91
C SER A 602 -12.34 10.30 -14.07
N LEU A 603 -13.63 9.98 -13.90
CA LEU A 603 -14.05 8.64 -13.51
C LEU A 603 -14.11 7.81 -14.78
N LEU A 604 -13.40 6.67 -14.84
CA LEU A 604 -13.47 5.70 -15.92
C LEU A 604 -13.87 4.33 -15.36
N THR A 605 -14.68 3.56 -16.08
CA THR A 605 -14.96 2.16 -15.74
C THR A 605 -15.39 1.41 -16.98
N TYR A 606 -15.07 0.12 -17.02
CA TYR A 606 -15.68 -0.82 -17.95
C TYR A 606 -16.95 -1.37 -17.33
N LEU A 607 -18.02 -1.41 -18.12
CA LEU A 607 -19.34 -1.83 -17.67
C LEU A 607 -19.93 -2.87 -18.62
N GLN A 608 -20.54 -3.90 -18.04
CA GLN A 608 -21.37 -4.86 -18.75
C GLN A 608 -22.64 -5.15 -17.94
N SER A 609 -23.76 -5.40 -18.62
CA SER A 609 -24.99 -5.74 -17.92
C SER A 609 -25.85 -6.75 -18.68
N GLU A 610 -26.48 -7.65 -17.93
CA GLU A 610 -27.54 -8.52 -18.41
C GLU A 610 -28.81 -8.12 -17.68
N ASN A 611 -29.73 -7.52 -18.44
CA ASN A 611 -31.00 -6.97 -17.94
C ASN A 611 -30.81 -6.00 -16.78
N GLY A 612 -29.67 -5.29 -16.73
CA GLY A 612 -29.30 -4.31 -15.69
C GLY A 612 -30.42 -3.31 -15.41
N GLY A 613 -30.60 -2.92 -14.14
CA GLY A 613 -31.33 -1.69 -13.87
C GLY A 613 -30.46 -0.46 -14.17
N GLN A 614 -31.00 0.72 -13.93
CA GLN A 614 -30.22 1.96 -14.02
C GLN A 614 -28.99 1.87 -13.10
N LEU A 615 -27.85 2.38 -13.54
CA LEU A 615 -26.64 2.52 -12.75
C LEU A 615 -26.25 3.99 -12.66
N GLU A 616 -25.98 4.46 -11.44
CA GLU A 616 -25.50 5.81 -11.17
C GLU A 616 -24.20 5.77 -10.36
N ALA A 617 -23.33 6.76 -10.57
CA ALA A 617 -22.20 7.06 -9.70
C ALA A 617 -22.51 8.32 -8.88
N LEU A 618 -22.25 8.26 -7.58
CA LEU A 618 -22.28 9.41 -6.69
C LEU A 618 -20.83 9.79 -6.38
N LEU A 619 -20.45 11.02 -6.75
CA LEU A 619 -19.21 11.64 -6.33
C LEU A 619 -19.49 12.63 -5.20
N THR A 620 -18.86 12.43 -4.05
CA THR A 620 -18.94 13.35 -2.90
C THR A 620 -17.61 14.06 -2.77
N TYR A 621 -17.60 15.38 -2.92
CA TYR A 621 -16.40 16.20 -2.74
C TYR A 621 -16.26 16.55 -1.26
N THR A 622 -15.11 16.25 -0.69
CA THR A 622 -14.83 16.44 0.73
C THR A 622 -13.61 17.32 0.95
N THR A 623 -13.45 17.80 2.19
CA THR A 623 -12.20 18.36 2.67
C THR A 623 -11.04 17.35 2.55
N GLU A 624 -9.83 17.87 2.50
CA GLU A 624 -8.59 17.10 2.34
C GLU A 624 -8.24 16.14 3.49
N ILE A 625 -8.73 16.39 4.71
CA ILE A 625 -8.35 15.59 5.89
C ILE A 625 -9.58 15.02 6.62
N ASP A 626 -10.52 15.86 7.04
CA ASP A 626 -11.61 15.48 7.96
C ASP A 626 -12.93 15.07 7.28
N ASP A 627 -12.91 14.85 5.95
CA ASP A 627 -14.02 14.32 5.15
C ASP A 627 -15.34 15.14 5.20
N LEU A 628 -15.30 16.43 5.54
CA LEU A 628 -16.47 17.31 5.50
C LEU A 628 -16.94 17.54 4.05
N THR A 629 -18.21 17.29 3.77
CA THR A 629 -18.78 17.38 2.42
C THR A 629 -19.00 18.82 1.95
N PHE A 630 -18.47 19.14 0.77
CA PHE A 630 -18.75 20.36 0.01
C PHE A 630 -19.94 20.21 -0.94
N ALA A 631 -19.98 19.11 -1.68
CA ALA A 631 -20.96 18.86 -2.72
C ALA A 631 -21.10 17.37 -3.00
N GLU A 632 -22.26 16.99 -3.55
CA GLU A 632 -22.53 15.66 -4.07
C GLU A 632 -23.04 15.78 -5.50
N ASN A 633 -22.46 15.00 -6.41
CA ASN A 633 -22.85 14.96 -7.81
C ASN A 633 -23.28 13.56 -8.19
N GLN A 634 -24.51 13.45 -8.72
CA GLN A 634 -25.04 12.21 -9.25
C GLN A 634 -24.80 12.18 -10.76
N ILE A 635 -24.17 11.12 -11.21
CA ILE A 635 -23.77 10.91 -12.60
C ILE A 635 -24.50 9.68 -13.13
N PRO A 636 -25.35 9.80 -14.15
CA PRO A 636 -25.93 8.64 -14.80
C PRO A 636 -24.82 7.87 -15.54
N VAL A 637 -24.63 6.60 -15.17
CA VAL A 637 -23.63 5.71 -15.78
C VAL A 637 -24.27 4.84 -16.86
N SER A 638 -25.45 4.28 -16.57
CA SER A 638 -26.23 3.48 -17.53
C SER A 638 -27.72 3.59 -17.27
N GLU A 639 -28.51 3.62 -18.33
CA GLU A 639 -29.98 3.56 -18.29
C GLU A 639 -30.51 2.12 -18.05
N GLY A 640 -29.61 1.13 -17.99
CA GLY A 640 -29.93 -0.28 -17.81
C GLY A 640 -30.15 -1.06 -19.12
N GLY A 641 -30.69 -2.28 -18.98
CA GLY A 641 -30.88 -3.25 -20.05
C GLY A 641 -29.68 -4.17 -20.25
N ASN A 642 -29.65 -4.83 -21.41
CA ASN A 642 -28.53 -5.66 -21.83
C ASN A 642 -27.49 -4.78 -22.52
N GLN A 643 -26.28 -4.74 -21.97
CA GLN A 643 -25.14 -4.00 -22.52
C GLN A 643 -23.95 -4.95 -22.62
N PRO A 644 -23.26 -5.05 -23.78
CA PRO A 644 -21.94 -5.68 -23.82
C PRO A 644 -20.93 -4.83 -23.03
N TRP A 645 -19.73 -5.36 -22.82
CA TRP A 645 -18.62 -4.57 -22.28
C TRP A 645 -18.42 -3.29 -23.11
N HIS A 646 -18.47 -2.15 -22.43
CA HIS A 646 -18.19 -0.85 -22.99
C HIS A 646 -17.57 0.04 -21.92
N VAL A 647 -16.86 1.07 -22.35
CA VAL A 647 -16.26 2.05 -21.44
C VAL A 647 -17.27 3.15 -21.12
N PHE A 648 -17.31 3.55 -19.87
CA PHE A 648 -17.93 4.79 -19.40
C PHE A 648 -16.83 5.70 -18.88
N SER A 649 -16.93 7.00 -19.19
CA SER A 649 -16.06 8.02 -18.62
C SER A 649 -16.80 9.31 -18.30
N HIS A 650 -16.44 9.98 -17.22
CA HIS A 650 -16.98 11.28 -16.83
C HIS A 650 -15.89 12.21 -16.31
N ASP A 651 -15.72 13.36 -16.97
CA ASP A 651 -14.82 14.42 -16.53
C ASP A 651 -15.44 15.28 -15.44
N PHE A 652 -14.64 15.64 -14.43
CA PHE A 652 -15.02 16.59 -13.41
C PHE A 652 -13.80 17.30 -12.81
N SER A 653 -14.03 18.43 -12.15
CA SER A 653 -12.99 19.16 -11.44
C SER A 653 -13.43 19.44 -10.01
N LEU A 654 -12.47 19.41 -9.08
CA LEU A 654 -12.73 19.78 -7.70
C LEU A 654 -12.91 21.30 -7.54
N PRO A 655 -13.74 21.77 -6.59
CA PRO A 655 -13.95 23.20 -6.37
C PRO A 655 -12.67 23.96 -6.00
N SER A 656 -12.66 25.28 -6.09
CA SER A 656 -11.48 26.11 -5.74
C SER A 656 -11.01 25.91 -4.29
N ASP A 657 -9.69 25.97 -4.07
CA ASP A 657 -9.06 25.97 -2.73
C ASP A 657 -9.39 27.23 -1.91
N GLU A 658 -9.94 28.28 -2.54
CA GLU A 658 -10.50 29.44 -1.82
C GLU A 658 -11.72 29.05 -0.97
N LEU A 659 -12.41 27.96 -1.32
CA LEU A 659 -13.50 27.41 -0.52
C LEU A 659 -12.90 26.53 0.56
N THR A 660 -13.27 26.79 1.81
CA THR A 660 -12.79 26.02 2.95
C THR A 660 -13.93 25.66 3.89
N LEU A 661 -13.85 24.49 4.52
CA LEU A 661 -14.82 24.02 5.51
C LEU A 661 -14.16 23.65 6.84
N GLY A 662 -15.00 23.57 7.87
CA GLY A 662 -14.58 23.14 9.19
C GLY A 662 -13.75 24.17 9.97
N PRO A 663 -13.39 23.86 11.22
CA PRO A 663 -12.61 24.74 12.08
C PRO A 663 -11.17 24.92 11.56
N LYS A 664 -10.62 23.90 10.90
CA LYS A 664 -9.27 23.91 10.30
C LYS A 664 -9.21 24.66 8.96
N LYS A 665 -10.35 25.08 8.39
CA LYS A 665 -10.45 25.74 7.08
C LYS A 665 -9.78 24.93 5.97
N LEU A 666 -10.18 23.68 5.84
CA LEU A 666 -9.59 22.74 4.89
C LEU A 666 -10.21 22.90 3.50
N PRO A 667 -9.41 22.88 2.41
CA PRO A 667 -9.88 22.96 1.04
C PRO A 667 -10.52 21.65 0.52
N PRO A 668 -11.30 21.70 -0.57
CA PRO A 668 -11.92 20.54 -1.19
C PRO A 668 -10.92 19.77 -2.07
N ARG A 669 -10.16 18.86 -1.45
CA ARG A 669 -9.18 18.00 -2.14
C ARG A 669 -9.45 16.50 -2.00
N GLY A 670 -10.63 16.12 -1.50
CA GLY A 670 -11.07 14.73 -1.38
C GLY A 670 -12.28 14.39 -2.25
N VAL A 671 -12.35 13.14 -2.70
CA VAL A 671 -13.46 12.54 -3.45
C VAL A 671 -13.81 11.18 -2.88
N LYS A 672 -15.09 10.96 -2.58
CA LYS A 672 -15.65 9.62 -2.35
C LYS A 672 -16.45 9.19 -3.56
N LEU A 673 -16.35 7.91 -3.92
CA LEU A 673 -17.11 7.28 -4.99
C LEU A 673 -18.06 6.23 -4.42
N GLN A 674 -19.29 6.24 -4.92
CA GLN A 674 -20.28 5.20 -4.65
C GLN A 674 -21.10 4.91 -5.90
N PHE A 675 -21.20 3.65 -6.31
CA PHE A 675 -22.17 3.24 -7.32
C PHE A 675 -23.54 2.90 -6.70
N ARG A 676 -24.60 3.14 -7.45
CA ARG A 676 -25.98 2.81 -7.10
C ARG A 676 -26.63 2.04 -8.25
N HIS A 677 -26.87 0.75 -8.04
CA HIS A 677 -27.50 -0.11 -9.04
C HIS A 677 -28.97 -0.34 -8.70
N TYR A 678 -29.85 0.22 -9.52
CA TYR A 678 -31.29 0.16 -9.33
C TYR A 678 -31.87 -1.19 -9.77
N PRO A 679 -33.04 -1.59 -9.25
CA PRO A 679 -33.75 -2.77 -9.71
C PRO A 679 -34.08 -2.71 -11.22
N PRO A 680 -34.10 -3.84 -11.94
CA PRO A 680 -34.52 -3.88 -13.33
C PRO A 680 -36.04 -3.77 -13.47
N ASN A 681 -36.51 -3.48 -14.68
CA ASN A 681 -37.95 -3.42 -14.99
C ASN A 681 -38.63 -4.81 -14.91
N THR A 682 -37.90 -5.88 -15.24
CA THR A 682 -38.39 -7.27 -15.23
C THR A 682 -37.30 -8.22 -14.78
N GLY A 683 -37.66 -9.37 -14.22
CA GLY A 683 -36.72 -10.46 -13.90
C GLY A 683 -35.57 -10.09 -12.94
N GLU A 684 -34.48 -10.86 -13.09
CA GLU A 684 -33.19 -10.63 -12.45
C GLU A 684 -32.27 -9.81 -13.36
N ALA A 685 -31.32 -9.15 -12.74
CA ALA A 685 -30.28 -8.38 -13.38
C ALA A 685 -28.93 -8.68 -12.74
N ILE A 686 -27.90 -8.67 -13.58
CA ILE A 686 -26.51 -8.61 -13.15
C ILE A 686 -25.80 -7.50 -13.92
N THR A 687 -25.08 -6.67 -13.19
CA THR A 687 -24.23 -5.60 -13.72
C THR A 687 -22.82 -5.84 -13.21
N ARG A 688 -21.84 -5.82 -14.11
CA ARG A 688 -20.42 -6.04 -13.82
C ARG A 688 -19.66 -4.74 -14.04
N LEU A 689 -18.85 -4.38 -13.06
CA LEU A 689 -17.90 -3.28 -13.13
C LEU A 689 -16.50 -3.87 -13.13
N ASP A 690 -15.64 -3.31 -13.96
CA ASP A 690 -14.23 -3.69 -14.02
C ASP A 690 -13.38 -2.45 -14.35
N ASP A 691 -12.09 -2.53 -14.02
CA ASP A 691 -11.07 -1.52 -14.30
C ASP A 691 -11.52 -0.08 -13.95
N VAL A 692 -12.17 0.09 -12.79
CA VAL A 692 -12.62 1.40 -12.29
C VAL A 692 -11.40 2.27 -11.95
N ALA A 693 -11.28 3.42 -12.58
CA ALA A 693 -10.17 4.34 -12.33
C ALA A 693 -10.68 5.73 -11.92
N MET A 694 -10.02 6.31 -10.92
CA MET A 694 -10.12 7.74 -10.63
C MET A 694 -8.87 8.40 -11.18
N ILE A 695 -8.95 8.88 -12.41
CA ILE A 695 -7.80 9.40 -13.16
C ILE A 695 -7.56 10.84 -12.74
N SER A 696 -6.38 11.14 -12.18
CA SER A 696 -5.93 12.51 -11.92
C SER A 696 -5.07 13.01 -13.08
N TRP A 697 -5.54 14.01 -13.81
CA TRP A 697 -4.86 14.55 -15.00
C TRP A 697 -3.74 15.51 -14.62
N GLN A 698 -2.51 15.17 -14.95
CA GLN A 698 -1.35 15.99 -14.64
C GLN A 698 -1.04 16.96 -15.80
N GLN A 699 0.23 17.29 -15.97
CA GLN A 699 0.70 18.23 -16.99
C GLN A 699 0.44 17.75 -18.43
N SER A 700 0.34 18.73 -19.34
CA SER A 700 0.35 18.47 -20.77
C SER A 700 1.73 18.02 -21.25
N ILE A 701 1.75 17.02 -22.11
CA ILE A 701 2.93 16.63 -22.86
C ILE A 701 3.11 17.60 -24.03
N ASN A 702 4.30 18.21 -24.11
CA ASN A 702 4.72 18.94 -25.28
C ASN A 702 5.42 18.00 -26.27
N LEU A 703 4.92 17.95 -27.51
CA LEU A 703 5.52 17.16 -28.58
C LEU A 703 6.55 18.01 -29.35
N GLU A 704 7.79 17.54 -29.40
CA GLU A 704 8.84 18.11 -30.26
C GLU A 704 8.86 17.37 -31.59
N ASN A 705 8.56 18.08 -32.69
CA ASN A 705 8.44 17.47 -34.04
C ASN A 705 7.48 16.26 -34.09
N GLY A 706 6.42 16.29 -33.29
CA GLY A 706 5.44 15.19 -33.21
C GLY A 706 5.87 14.02 -32.32
N GLN A 707 6.93 14.18 -31.51
CA GLN A 707 7.45 13.14 -30.63
C GLN A 707 7.59 13.64 -29.19
N TRP A 708 7.28 12.79 -28.22
CA TRP A 708 7.67 12.95 -26.82
C TRP A 708 8.42 11.71 -26.36
N LYS A 709 9.44 11.89 -25.51
CA LYS A 709 10.26 10.81 -24.96
C LYS A 709 10.65 11.10 -23.51
N THR A 710 10.80 10.03 -22.73
CA THR A 710 11.38 10.08 -21.39
C THR A 710 12.24 8.85 -21.13
N ASP A 711 13.36 9.04 -20.44
CA ASP A 711 14.15 7.93 -19.90
C ASP A 711 13.72 7.55 -18.48
N LYS A 712 13.02 8.45 -17.78
CA LYS A 712 12.57 8.28 -16.39
C LYS A 712 11.27 7.48 -16.35
N MET A 713 11.27 6.42 -15.54
CA MET A 713 10.08 5.62 -15.24
C MET A 713 9.05 6.47 -14.50
N HIS A 714 7.76 6.20 -14.73
CA HIS A 714 6.66 6.96 -14.13
C HIS A 714 5.42 6.11 -13.90
N GLY A 715 4.51 6.58 -13.04
CA GLY A 715 3.22 5.94 -12.75
C GLY A 715 2.03 6.39 -13.62
N PHE A 716 2.25 6.95 -14.81
CA PHE A 716 1.14 7.31 -15.72
C PHE A 716 0.57 6.08 -16.45
N ASP A 717 -0.73 5.88 -16.28
CA ASP A 717 -1.48 4.76 -16.86
C ASP A 717 -2.54 5.21 -17.89
N PHE A 718 -2.71 6.52 -18.07
CA PHE A 718 -3.73 7.07 -18.97
C PHE A 718 -3.19 8.23 -19.81
N LEU A 719 -3.72 8.37 -21.02
CA LEU A 719 -3.57 9.57 -21.84
C LEU A 719 -4.95 10.20 -22.08
N LYS A 720 -5.01 11.54 -22.05
CA LYS A 720 -6.16 12.27 -22.58
C LYS A 720 -5.74 12.96 -23.86
N VAL A 721 -6.38 12.59 -24.95
CA VAL A 721 -6.06 13.10 -26.28
C VAL A 721 -7.22 13.93 -26.76
N ASN A 722 -6.93 15.10 -27.33
CA ASN A 722 -7.91 15.87 -28.08
C ASN A 722 -7.37 16.13 -29.48
N SER A 723 -8.18 15.83 -30.50
CA SER A 723 -7.85 16.13 -31.88
C SER A 723 -9.08 16.52 -32.69
N SER A 724 -8.88 17.49 -33.57
CA SER A 724 -9.82 17.88 -34.63
C SER A 724 -9.90 16.91 -35.82
N SER A 725 -9.03 15.89 -35.89
CA SER A 725 -9.00 14.89 -36.96
C SER A 725 -8.64 13.50 -36.41
N GLU A 726 -8.82 12.45 -37.22
CA GLU A 726 -8.29 11.13 -36.87
C GLU A 726 -6.76 11.21 -36.74
N VAL A 727 -6.21 10.62 -35.67
CA VAL A 727 -4.78 10.64 -35.37
C VAL A 727 -4.28 9.22 -35.17
N SER A 728 -3.11 8.93 -35.71
CA SER A 728 -2.41 7.67 -35.46
C SER A 728 -1.21 7.93 -34.56
N LEU A 729 -1.16 7.28 -33.41
CA LEU A 729 -0.05 7.35 -32.46
C LEU A 729 0.69 6.02 -32.39
N THR A 730 2.01 6.05 -32.34
CA THR A 730 2.82 4.92 -31.89
C THR A 730 3.27 5.18 -30.46
N LEU A 731 2.87 4.29 -29.56
CA LEU A 731 3.29 4.25 -28.17
C LEU A 731 4.45 3.26 -28.05
N THR A 732 5.56 3.67 -27.44
CA THR A 732 6.65 2.76 -27.07
C THR A 732 6.60 2.53 -25.57
N PHE A 733 6.34 1.29 -25.17
CA PHE A 733 6.43 0.83 -23.79
C PHE A 733 7.84 0.32 -23.52
N THR A 734 8.40 0.67 -22.36
CA THR A 734 9.70 0.20 -21.88
C THR A 734 9.53 -0.60 -20.59
N VAL A 735 10.19 -1.76 -20.53
CA VAL A 735 10.42 -2.56 -19.31
C VAL A 735 11.91 -2.51 -19.01
N LEU A 736 12.27 -2.33 -17.75
CA LEU A 736 13.65 -2.41 -17.29
C LEU A 736 13.97 -3.84 -16.87
N ASP A 737 15.15 -4.34 -17.27
CA ASP A 737 15.66 -5.66 -16.90
C ASP A 737 17.07 -5.58 -16.32
#